data_AF-A0A7V3YCF0-F1
#
_entry.id   AF-A0A7V3YCF0-F1
#
_cell.length_a   1.000
_cell.length_b   1.000
_cell.length_c   1.000
_cell.angle_alpha   90.00
_cell.angle_beta   90.00
_cell.angle_gamma   90.00
#
_symmetry.space_group_name_H-M   'P 1'
#
loop_
_entity.id
_entity.type
_entity.pdbx_description
1 polymer ?
#
loop_
_entity_poly.entity_id
_entity_poly.type
_entity_poly.pdbx_seq_one_letter_code
_entity_poly.pdbx_strand_id
1 'polypeptide(L)'
;MNRFHFLIYLLFLLILGCSIQRGERKMYFISDSTVKKAGNWLTEMHGPKAIPRIEKGLKQVQAFWRKEDGSPEEFIEFVKTHFIADSALLEKTLARYEKQFENIYGHMAEMSRELLEPLHVDIGPMLPVDYLFANYAPDAHVSEDLFKTKIAFVALLNFPFHTLEERLQLGPTWSRKQWAQARLAEAFSARVPSDVIQMQTQAYVEAEDYISNYNIWMHHVLDANHERLFPKGLKLISHWGLRDELKAQYANPDGLKRQRLIQRIMERIVLQEIPKGVINNPAVDWDVEKNTVEMAPESEKESGESLSSLNPSPEADRRYAKWLAIFHAEKKADPYYPTMPSLIARRFERDREIPEAKVETLLVSILSSQEVRRTAKLIEKRLGRPLEPFDIWYNGFKASSIPESQLDRIVTQKYPTVHAFQKDIPNILIKLDFPKDVAQFIASKIAVDPARGSGHAMEPGRREDKAHLRTRVPSEGMNYKGYNIACHELGHNVEQVLSLNHVDSYLLRGVPNTAFTEAFAFIFQKRDLELLGLSSPDKKRELWDALDALWATYEIGGVSLVDMRAWHWLYDHPKASPAEFKEAVIQIAKDVWNQYFADVFGKRDVILLAIYSHMVNSGLYLPDYLLGHIIAFQIEAYLKGKKLGIEMERMCRLGSITPDVWMQSAVGEPISTRPLLDSANKALEVLDVH
;
A
#
# COMPACT_ATOMS: atom_id res chain seq x y z
N MET A 1 -15.47 2.28 64.64
CA MET A 1 -14.12 1.91 64.14
C MET A 1 -14.01 1.87 62.60
N ASN A 2 -14.84 2.63 61.87
CA ASN A 2 -14.98 2.50 60.40
C ASN A 2 -14.59 3.74 59.58
N ARG A 3 -13.64 4.56 60.05
CA ARG A 3 -13.11 5.70 59.26
C ARG A 3 -11.61 5.65 58.98
N PHE A 4 -10.85 4.85 59.73
CA PHE A 4 -9.41 4.73 59.52
C PHE A 4 -9.01 3.68 58.46
N HIS A 5 -9.84 2.64 58.25
CA HIS A 5 -9.52 1.59 57.26
C HIS A 5 -9.88 2.00 55.81
N PHE A 6 -10.84 2.91 55.63
CA PHE A 6 -11.22 3.39 54.30
C PHE A 6 -10.20 4.41 53.74
N LEU A 7 -9.54 5.17 54.62
CA LEU A 7 -8.50 6.13 54.22
C LEU A 7 -7.19 5.45 53.80
N ILE A 8 -6.87 4.29 54.38
CA ILE A 8 -5.66 3.51 54.03
C ILE A 8 -5.84 2.77 52.70
N TYR A 9 -7.06 2.31 52.39
CA TYR A 9 -7.36 1.71 51.08
C TYR A 9 -7.40 2.75 49.94
N LEU A 10 -7.86 3.98 50.20
CA LEU A 10 -7.80 5.06 49.21
C LEU A 10 -6.35 5.56 48.98
N LEU A 11 -5.49 5.54 50.01
CA LEU A 11 -4.07 5.88 49.84
C LEU A 11 -3.29 4.81 49.05
N PHE A 12 -3.64 3.52 49.18
CA PHE A 12 -3.04 2.46 48.38
C PHE A 12 -3.50 2.46 46.92
N LEU A 13 -4.73 2.89 46.63
CA LEU A 13 -5.23 3.06 45.25
C LEU A 13 -4.67 4.31 44.55
N LEU A 14 -4.24 5.33 45.29
CA LEU A 14 -3.55 6.51 44.73
C LEU A 14 -2.04 6.29 44.48
N ILE A 15 -1.43 5.27 45.08
CA ILE A 15 -0.01 4.93 44.85
C ILE A 15 0.16 3.86 43.75
N LEU A 16 -0.90 3.13 43.38
CA LEU A 16 -0.92 2.22 42.22
C LEU A 16 -1.34 2.89 40.89
N GLY A 17 -1.85 4.14 40.93
CA GLY A 17 -2.26 4.91 39.75
C GLY A 17 -1.20 5.89 39.21
N CYS A 18 0.01 5.88 39.75
CA CYS A 18 1.13 6.73 39.32
C CYS A 18 2.38 5.89 39.05
N SER A 19 2.28 4.88 38.17
CA SER A 19 3.46 4.48 37.40
C SER A 19 3.67 5.52 36.30
N ILE A 20 4.21 6.68 36.69
CA ILE A 20 5.06 7.40 35.76
C ILE A 20 6.11 6.37 35.37
N GLN A 21 6.03 5.85 34.13
CA GLN A 21 7.18 5.25 33.48
C GLN A 21 8.28 6.28 33.62
N ARG A 22 9.16 6.10 34.61
CA ARG A 22 10.49 6.70 34.58
C ARG A 22 11.10 6.06 33.34
N GLY A 23 10.96 6.75 32.20
CA GLY A 23 11.59 6.33 30.97
C GLY A 23 13.05 6.05 31.29
N GLU A 24 13.50 4.84 30.97
CA GLU A 24 14.92 4.52 31.04
C GLU A 24 15.66 5.65 30.35
N ARG A 25 16.56 6.30 31.10
CA ARG A 25 17.35 7.41 30.57
C ARG A 25 18.22 6.81 29.47
N LYS A 26 17.84 6.98 28.20
CA LYS A 26 18.62 6.51 27.05
C LYS A 26 20.05 6.99 27.23
N MET A 27 20.97 6.05 27.41
CA MET A 27 22.37 6.37 27.63
C MET A 27 23.02 6.62 26.26
N TYR A 28 23.08 7.89 25.86
CA TYR A 28 23.76 8.30 24.63
C TYR A 28 25.28 8.16 24.77
N PHE A 29 25.96 7.88 23.66
CA PHE A 29 27.43 7.84 23.63
C PHE A 29 28.04 9.22 23.96
N ILE A 30 27.46 10.29 23.41
CA ILE A 30 27.80 11.66 23.76
C ILE A 30 27.00 12.08 25.00
N SER A 31 27.70 12.47 26.07
CA SER A 31 27.07 12.87 27.33
C SER A 31 26.35 14.22 27.22
N ASP A 32 25.33 14.41 28.07
CA ASP A 32 24.62 15.68 28.20
C ASP A 32 25.57 16.84 28.58
N SER A 33 26.65 16.57 29.31
CA SER A 33 27.67 17.55 29.65
C SER A 33 28.45 18.04 28.41
N THR A 34 28.79 17.13 27.49
CA THR A 34 29.46 17.45 26.22
C THR A 34 28.52 18.26 25.32
N VAL A 35 27.26 17.86 25.22
CA VAL A 35 26.23 18.62 24.48
C VAL A 35 26.08 20.03 25.04
N LYS A 36 25.97 20.19 26.36
CA LYS A 36 25.87 21.49 27.01
C LYS A 36 27.09 22.38 26.74
N LYS A 37 28.29 21.81 26.78
CA LYS A 37 29.55 22.52 26.46
C LYS A 37 29.54 23.06 25.03
N ALA A 38 29.13 22.24 24.05
CA ALA A 38 28.97 22.68 22.67
C ALA A 38 27.88 23.75 22.50
N GLY A 39 26.72 23.55 23.13
CA GLY A 39 25.59 24.48 23.05
C GLY A 39 25.89 25.86 23.62
N ASN A 40 26.60 25.93 24.75
CA ASN A 40 27.05 27.20 25.33
C ASN A 40 27.95 27.96 24.36
N TRP A 41 28.94 27.28 23.76
CA TRP A 41 29.85 27.92 22.79
C TRP A 41 29.10 28.44 21.56
N LEU A 42 28.19 27.64 20.98
CA LEU A 42 27.39 28.07 19.82
C LEU A 42 26.48 29.26 20.17
N THR A 43 25.92 29.28 21.38
CA THR A 43 25.08 30.37 21.86
C THR A 43 25.88 31.66 22.06
N GLU A 44 27.09 31.57 22.60
CA GLU A 44 28.01 32.70 22.73
C GLU A 44 28.39 33.28 21.36
N MET A 45 28.63 32.43 20.37
CA MET A 45 29.06 32.84 19.03
C MET A 45 27.94 33.38 18.13
N HIS A 46 26.72 32.83 18.24
CA HIS A 46 25.63 33.12 17.30
C HIS A 46 24.43 33.87 17.93
N GLY A 47 24.46 34.07 19.25
CA GLY A 47 23.50 34.86 19.98
C GLY A 47 22.17 34.14 20.30
N PRO A 48 21.30 34.78 21.10
CA PRO A 48 20.15 34.12 21.72
C PRO A 48 19.06 33.67 20.72
N LYS A 49 18.97 34.30 19.56
CA LYS A 49 17.99 33.92 18.52
C LYS A 49 18.26 32.53 17.92
N ALA A 50 19.49 32.04 17.99
CA ALA A 50 19.88 30.74 17.46
C ALA A 50 19.61 29.58 18.45
N ILE A 51 19.37 29.87 19.74
CA ILE A 51 19.26 28.87 20.81
C ILE A 51 18.30 27.72 20.47
N PRO A 52 17.05 27.95 20.01
CA PRO A 52 16.13 26.84 19.74
C PRO A 52 16.66 25.86 18.67
N ARG A 53 17.31 26.37 17.63
CA ARG A 53 17.93 25.53 16.57
C ARG A 53 19.18 24.83 17.07
N ILE A 54 20.01 25.49 17.87
CA ILE A 54 21.21 24.89 18.48
C ILE A 54 20.78 23.70 19.36
N GLU A 55 19.84 23.90 20.28
CA GLU A 55 19.42 22.85 21.20
C GLU A 55 18.79 21.66 20.49
N LYS A 56 17.89 21.90 19.53
CA LYS A 56 17.26 20.82 18.75
C LYS A 56 18.30 20.10 17.90
N GLY A 57 19.16 20.83 17.19
CA GLY A 57 20.21 20.25 16.35
C GLY A 57 21.21 19.39 17.13
N LEU A 58 21.69 19.88 18.27
CA LEU A 58 22.62 19.12 19.10
C LEU A 58 22.00 17.83 19.67
N LYS A 59 20.73 17.87 20.11
CA LYS A 59 20.02 16.68 20.56
C LYS A 59 19.85 15.64 19.44
N GLN A 60 19.55 16.11 18.23
CA GLN A 60 19.42 15.23 17.06
C GLN A 60 20.75 14.55 16.72
N VAL A 61 21.86 15.29 16.70
CA VAL A 61 23.19 14.70 16.47
C VAL A 61 23.55 13.73 17.60
N GLN A 62 23.34 14.11 18.87
CA GLN A 62 23.59 13.25 20.04
C GLN A 62 22.85 11.91 19.95
N ALA A 63 21.60 11.91 19.46
CA ALA A 63 20.77 10.72 19.37
C ALA A 63 21.30 9.66 18.38
N PHE A 64 22.07 10.08 17.37
CA PHE A 64 22.59 9.19 16.32
C PHE A 64 24.12 9.03 16.33
N TRP A 65 24.84 9.83 17.11
CA TRP A 65 26.29 9.76 17.22
C TRP A 65 26.72 8.51 18.00
N ARG A 66 27.55 7.69 17.36
CA ARG A 66 28.10 6.44 17.88
C ARG A 66 29.62 6.55 17.98
N LYS A 67 30.24 5.54 18.58
CA LYS A 67 31.69 5.50 18.81
C LYS A 67 32.49 5.60 17.51
N GLU A 68 31.99 5.00 16.44
CA GLU A 68 32.58 4.99 15.10
C GLU A 68 32.55 6.35 14.39
N ASP A 69 31.72 7.30 14.83
CA ASP A 69 31.61 8.63 14.20
C ASP A 69 32.64 9.64 14.75
N GLY A 70 33.18 9.36 15.94
CA GLY A 70 34.25 10.12 16.59
C GLY A 70 34.10 10.26 18.10
N SER A 71 35.13 10.77 18.78
CA SER A 71 35.15 11.05 20.22
C SER A 71 34.23 12.21 20.62
N PRO A 72 33.95 12.40 21.92
CA PRO A 72 33.26 13.59 22.42
C PRO A 72 33.92 14.93 22.01
N GLU A 73 35.23 14.98 21.88
CA GLU A 73 35.98 16.14 21.40
C GLU A 73 35.73 16.37 19.90
N GLU A 74 35.75 15.31 19.09
CA GLU A 74 35.43 15.37 17.67
C GLU A 74 33.97 15.77 17.41
N PHE A 75 33.05 15.35 18.27
CA PHE A 75 31.66 15.84 18.25
C PHE A 75 31.61 17.36 18.46
N ILE A 76 32.32 17.90 19.46
CA ILE A 76 32.36 19.34 19.71
C ILE A 76 32.94 20.08 18.51
N GLU A 77 34.04 19.58 17.94
CA GLU A 77 34.66 20.22 16.78
C GLU A 77 33.77 20.19 15.54
N PHE A 78 33.09 19.06 15.32
CA PHE A 78 32.11 18.92 14.25
C PHE A 78 31.00 19.96 14.36
N VAL A 79 30.36 20.09 15.53
CA VAL A 79 29.22 21.02 15.68
C VAL A 79 29.63 22.48 15.60
N LYS A 80 30.85 22.83 16.04
CA LYS A 80 31.42 24.18 15.86
C LYS A 80 31.67 24.50 14.38
N THR A 81 32.16 23.52 13.63
CA THR A 81 32.51 23.68 12.22
C THR A 81 31.27 23.75 11.33
N HIS A 82 30.25 22.93 11.63
CA HIS A 82 29.14 22.69 10.70
C HIS A 82 27.81 23.33 11.10
N PHE A 83 27.73 24.05 12.23
CA PHE A 83 26.53 24.82 12.54
C PHE A 83 26.43 26.07 11.65
N ILE A 84 25.28 26.24 11.00
CA ILE A 84 25.04 27.31 10.01
C ILE A 84 24.07 28.34 10.60
N ALA A 85 24.61 29.45 11.10
CA ALA A 85 23.83 30.58 11.62
C ALA A 85 23.29 31.52 10.51
N ASP A 86 24.03 31.66 9.40
CA ASP A 86 23.62 32.48 8.25
C ASP A 86 22.46 31.83 7.48
N SER A 87 21.34 32.53 7.36
CA SER A 87 20.16 32.06 6.64
C SER A 87 20.41 31.84 5.15
N ALA A 88 21.25 32.65 4.51
CA ALA A 88 21.55 32.51 3.08
C ALA A 88 22.42 31.28 2.81
N LEU A 89 23.40 31.00 3.67
CA LEU A 89 24.18 29.77 3.60
C LEU A 89 23.30 28.54 3.88
N LEU A 90 22.39 28.61 4.86
CA LEU A 90 21.47 27.52 5.17
C LEU A 90 20.57 27.15 3.98
N GLU A 91 20.07 28.15 3.26
CA GLU A 91 19.29 27.95 2.03
C GLU A 91 20.11 27.27 0.93
N LYS A 92 21.34 27.72 0.71
CA LYS A 92 22.24 27.09 -0.28
C LYS A 92 22.53 25.64 0.09
N THR A 93 22.69 25.35 1.39
CA THR A 93 22.88 23.99 1.92
C THR A 93 21.66 23.12 1.64
N LEU A 94 20.44 23.60 1.95
CA LEU A 94 19.20 22.88 1.63
C LEU A 94 19.11 22.54 0.13
N ALA A 95 19.36 23.53 -0.73
CA ALA A 95 19.33 23.34 -2.18
C ALA A 95 20.41 22.37 -2.69
N ARG A 96 21.55 22.24 -1.99
CA ARG A 96 22.54 21.20 -2.31
C ARG A 96 22.05 19.81 -1.90
N TYR A 97 21.45 19.67 -0.73
CA TYR A 97 20.84 18.39 -0.33
C TYR A 97 19.75 17.96 -1.30
N GLU A 98 18.84 18.86 -1.70
CA GLU A 98 17.81 18.58 -2.70
C GLU A 98 18.40 17.98 -3.98
N LYS A 99 19.41 18.65 -4.55
CA LYS A 99 20.07 18.17 -5.78
C LYS A 99 20.75 16.81 -5.59
N GLN A 100 21.46 16.61 -4.48
CA GLN A 100 22.19 15.36 -4.27
C GLN A 100 21.27 14.19 -3.93
N PHE A 101 20.17 14.43 -3.22
CA PHE A 101 19.17 13.40 -2.96
C PHE A 101 18.50 12.96 -4.26
N GLU A 102 18.23 13.87 -5.19
CA GLU A 102 17.75 13.51 -6.52
C GLU A 102 18.72 12.58 -7.25
N ASN A 103 20.02 12.90 -7.25
CA ASN A 103 21.01 12.04 -7.87
C ASN A 103 21.12 10.67 -7.18
N ILE A 104 21.28 10.66 -5.85
CA ILE A 104 21.50 9.42 -5.09
C ILE A 104 20.29 8.50 -5.24
N TYR A 105 19.10 8.96 -4.84
CA TYR A 105 17.92 8.09 -4.81
C TYR A 105 17.42 7.73 -6.20
N GLY A 106 17.58 8.60 -7.20
CA GLY A 106 17.21 8.22 -8.55
C GLY A 106 18.12 7.22 -9.21
N HIS A 107 19.43 7.29 -8.99
CA HIS A 107 20.32 6.25 -9.49
C HIS A 107 20.12 4.91 -8.77
N MET A 108 19.77 4.93 -7.48
CA MET A 108 19.39 3.70 -6.77
C MET A 108 18.09 3.12 -7.35
N ALA A 109 17.07 3.95 -7.57
CA ALA A 109 15.81 3.51 -8.17
C ALA A 109 15.99 2.96 -9.60
N GLU A 110 16.81 3.63 -10.42
CA GLU A 110 17.19 3.18 -11.76
C GLU A 110 17.89 1.81 -11.71
N MET A 111 18.89 1.65 -10.83
CA MET A 111 19.60 0.39 -10.66
C MET A 111 18.67 -0.74 -10.19
N SER A 112 17.83 -0.49 -9.19
CA SER A 112 16.84 -1.46 -8.71
C SER A 112 15.88 -1.88 -9.82
N ARG A 113 15.41 -0.94 -10.65
CA ARG A 113 14.52 -1.23 -11.78
C ARG A 113 15.15 -2.20 -12.78
N GLU A 114 16.40 -1.96 -13.16
CA GLU A 114 17.15 -2.81 -14.11
C GLU A 114 17.42 -4.21 -13.53
N LEU A 115 17.81 -4.30 -12.24
CA LEU A 115 18.07 -5.58 -11.57
C LEU A 115 16.80 -6.44 -11.41
N LEU A 116 15.64 -5.82 -11.27
CA LEU A 116 14.34 -6.49 -11.13
C LEU A 116 13.65 -6.78 -12.47
N GLU A 117 14.21 -6.32 -13.59
CA GLU A 117 13.56 -6.40 -14.90
C GLU A 117 13.12 -7.83 -15.27
N PRO A 118 13.95 -8.89 -15.13
CA PRO A 118 13.55 -10.25 -15.52
C PRO A 118 12.36 -10.80 -14.73
N LEU A 119 12.22 -10.38 -13.46
CA LEU A 119 11.13 -10.79 -12.58
C LEU A 119 9.82 -10.07 -12.92
N HIS A 120 9.92 -8.81 -13.33
CA HIS A 120 8.75 -7.94 -13.51
C HIS A 120 8.25 -7.87 -14.96
N VAL A 121 9.14 -7.94 -15.94
CA VAL A 121 8.87 -7.75 -17.36
C VAL A 121 8.91 -9.10 -18.08
N ASP A 122 7.94 -9.33 -18.97
CA ASP A 122 7.88 -10.55 -19.79
C ASP A 122 8.85 -10.48 -20.98
N ILE A 123 10.14 -10.69 -20.70
CA ILE A 123 11.25 -10.68 -21.68
C ILE A 123 11.85 -12.08 -21.95
N GLY A 124 11.18 -13.15 -21.51
CA GLY A 124 11.64 -14.53 -21.67
C GLY A 124 11.64 -15.34 -20.36
N PRO A 125 12.21 -16.56 -20.34
CA PRO A 125 12.32 -17.37 -19.13
C PRO A 125 13.21 -16.73 -18.06
N MET A 126 12.81 -16.81 -16.79
CA MET A 126 13.66 -16.37 -15.67
C MET A 126 14.79 -17.39 -15.42
N LEU A 127 15.98 -16.88 -15.12
CA LEU A 127 17.14 -17.66 -14.76
C LEU A 127 17.33 -17.69 -13.23
N PRO A 128 17.96 -18.74 -12.66
CA PRO A 128 18.27 -18.77 -11.23
C PRO A 128 19.10 -17.58 -10.73
N VAL A 129 19.93 -16.98 -11.60
CA VAL A 129 20.73 -15.80 -11.25
C VAL A 129 19.89 -14.53 -11.13
N ASP A 130 18.75 -14.44 -11.80
CA ASP A 130 17.89 -13.26 -11.76
C ASP A 130 17.34 -13.03 -10.34
N TYR A 131 17.05 -14.11 -9.61
CA TYR A 131 16.68 -14.03 -8.20
C TYR A 131 17.82 -13.53 -7.30
N LEU A 132 19.08 -13.81 -7.66
CA LEU A 132 20.23 -13.26 -6.92
C LEU A 132 20.37 -11.76 -7.14
N PHE A 133 20.15 -11.29 -8.38
CA PHE A 133 20.13 -9.86 -8.69
C PHE A 133 18.94 -9.14 -8.06
N ALA A 134 17.75 -9.73 -8.09
CA ALA A 134 16.55 -9.19 -7.44
C ALA A 134 16.72 -9.03 -5.93
N ASN A 135 17.48 -9.93 -5.29
CA ASN A 135 17.77 -9.85 -3.86
C ASN A 135 18.85 -8.81 -3.52
N TYR A 136 19.58 -8.26 -4.49
CA TYR A 136 20.59 -7.23 -4.22
C TYR A 136 19.91 -5.87 -4.03
N ALA A 137 19.97 -5.32 -2.81
CA ALA A 137 19.42 -4.01 -2.46
C ALA A 137 20.49 -2.92 -2.66
N PRO A 138 20.49 -2.17 -3.79
CA PRO A 138 21.57 -1.23 -4.10
C PRO A 138 21.66 -0.06 -3.12
N ASP A 139 20.54 0.31 -2.49
CA ASP A 139 20.43 1.41 -1.56
C ASP A 139 20.68 1.03 -0.09
N ALA A 140 20.90 -0.25 0.23
CA ALA A 140 20.99 -0.75 1.60
C ALA A 140 22.05 -0.02 2.45
N HIS A 141 23.14 0.43 1.82
CA HIS A 141 24.23 1.14 2.50
C HIS A 141 24.07 2.67 2.51
N VAL A 142 23.17 3.24 1.70
CA VAL A 142 23.10 4.70 1.49
C VAL A 142 22.94 5.45 2.80
N SER A 143 21.95 5.07 3.62
CA SER A 143 21.73 5.72 4.92
C SER A 143 22.96 5.59 5.82
N GLU A 144 23.51 4.38 5.95
CA GLU A 144 24.65 4.12 6.82
C GLU A 144 25.89 4.95 6.43
N ASP A 145 26.17 5.02 5.13
CA ASP A 145 27.31 5.76 4.58
C ASP A 145 27.14 7.27 4.70
N LEU A 146 25.91 7.79 4.57
CA LEU A 146 25.60 9.20 4.85
C LEU A 146 25.86 9.57 6.31
N PHE A 147 25.69 8.65 7.26
CA PHE A 147 26.12 8.86 8.64
C PHE A 147 27.64 8.77 8.80
N LYS A 148 28.30 7.72 8.26
CA LYS A 148 29.76 7.54 8.34
C LYS A 148 30.54 8.73 7.76
N THR A 149 30.04 9.32 6.68
CA THR A 149 30.61 10.50 6.02
C THR A 149 30.19 11.83 6.67
N LYS A 150 29.43 11.78 7.77
CA LYS A 150 28.89 12.92 8.52
C LYS A 150 27.90 13.82 7.77
N ILE A 151 27.49 13.45 6.56
CA ILE A 151 26.49 14.17 5.77
C ILE A 151 25.14 14.20 6.49
N ALA A 152 24.71 13.09 7.10
CA ALA A 152 23.49 13.03 7.89
C ALA A 152 23.55 13.96 9.11
N PHE A 153 24.71 14.02 9.79
CA PHE A 153 24.89 14.88 10.96
C PHE A 153 24.84 16.37 10.63
N VAL A 154 25.31 16.79 9.44
CA VAL A 154 25.17 18.20 9.02
C VAL A 154 23.69 18.57 8.84
N ALA A 155 22.88 17.68 8.26
CA ALA A 155 21.45 17.89 8.12
C ALA A 155 20.76 17.95 9.49
N LEU A 156 20.99 16.94 10.34
CA LEU A 156 20.43 16.85 11.69
C LEU A 156 20.89 18.01 12.61
N LEU A 157 22.07 18.58 12.41
CA LEU A 157 22.52 19.73 13.18
C LEU A 157 21.77 21.01 12.81
N ASN A 158 21.39 21.15 11.54
CA ASN A 158 20.96 22.43 10.98
C ASN A 158 19.46 22.52 10.69
N PHE A 159 18.78 21.39 10.45
CA PHE A 159 17.37 21.31 10.13
C PHE A 159 16.60 20.52 11.22
N PRO A 160 15.47 21.03 11.72
CA PRO A 160 14.73 20.37 12.79
C PRO A 160 13.92 19.18 12.27
N PHE A 161 14.08 18.03 12.92
CA PHE A 161 13.17 16.90 12.81
C PHE A 161 11.89 17.17 13.59
N HIS A 162 10.76 16.74 13.04
CA HIS A 162 9.44 16.88 13.64
C HIS A 162 8.74 15.52 13.73
N THR A 163 8.16 15.19 14.89
CA THR A 163 7.28 14.02 15.03
C THR A 163 5.99 14.24 14.24
N LEU A 164 5.20 13.17 14.01
CA LEU A 164 3.88 13.34 13.38
C LEU A 164 3.00 14.33 14.15
N GLU A 165 2.98 14.25 15.49
CA GLU A 165 2.23 15.18 16.34
C GLU A 165 2.64 16.64 16.08
N GLU A 166 3.95 16.93 16.07
CA GLU A 166 4.47 18.26 15.77
C GLU A 166 4.09 18.71 14.34
N ARG A 167 4.14 17.81 13.34
CA ARG A 167 3.74 18.11 11.96
C ARG A 167 2.25 18.41 11.83
N LEU A 168 1.38 17.66 12.49
CA LEU A 168 -0.06 17.90 12.45
C LEU A 168 -0.42 19.25 13.11
N GLN A 169 0.28 19.62 14.19
CA GLN A 169 0.05 20.88 14.89
C GLN A 169 0.60 22.09 14.12
N LEU A 170 1.85 22.01 13.64
CA LEU A 170 2.58 23.16 13.10
C LEU A 170 2.49 23.26 11.57
N GLY A 171 2.36 22.13 10.89
CA GLY A 171 2.33 22.00 9.43
C GLY A 171 1.34 22.93 8.70
N PRO A 172 0.12 23.18 9.22
CA PRO A 172 -0.81 24.14 8.61
C PRO A 172 -0.26 25.58 8.51
N THR A 173 0.75 25.93 9.31
CA THR A 173 1.38 27.26 9.33
C THR A 173 2.69 27.33 8.56
N TRP A 174 3.18 26.20 8.05
CA TRP A 174 4.49 26.11 7.40
C TRP A 174 4.45 26.61 5.96
N SER A 175 5.46 27.38 5.60
CA SER A 175 5.81 27.64 4.21
C SER A 175 6.32 26.38 3.50
N ARG A 176 6.30 26.38 2.17
CA ARG A 176 6.91 25.32 1.34
C ARG A 176 8.34 25.00 1.74
N LYS A 177 9.14 26.03 2.02
CA LYS A 177 10.51 25.90 2.48
C LYS A 177 10.61 25.17 3.83
N GLN A 178 9.73 25.46 4.78
CA GLN A 178 9.71 24.77 6.08
C GLN A 178 9.33 23.29 5.92
N TRP A 179 8.39 22.97 5.04
CA TRP A 179 8.10 21.58 4.67
C TRP A 179 9.31 20.86 4.10
N ALA A 180 10.04 21.47 3.14
CA ALA A 180 11.24 20.88 2.57
C ALA A 180 12.32 20.63 3.64
N GLN A 181 12.53 21.58 4.57
CA GLN A 181 13.45 21.42 5.69
C GLN A 181 13.06 20.26 6.61
N ALA A 182 11.76 20.10 6.91
CA ALA A 182 11.26 19.00 7.72
C ALA A 182 11.48 17.64 7.03
N ARG A 183 11.23 17.54 5.72
CA ARG A 183 11.48 16.32 4.93
C ARG A 183 12.96 15.95 4.85
N LEU A 184 13.85 16.94 4.75
CA LEU A 184 15.30 16.68 4.82
C LEU A 184 15.70 16.07 6.17
N ALA A 185 15.21 16.63 7.29
CA ALA A 185 15.53 16.09 8.60
C ALA A 185 14.91 14.70 8.82
N GLU A 186 13.70 14.46 8.30
CA GLU A 186 13.02 13.16 8.35
C GLU A 186 13.78 12.06 7.60
N ALA A 187 14.46 12.36 6.49
CA ALA A 187 15.30 11.39 5.79
C ALA A 187 16.39 10.77 6.69
N PHE A 188 16.70 11.40 7.83
CA PHE A 188 17.66 10.93 8.83
C PHE A 188 17.01 10.63 10.19
N SER A 189 15.71 10.34 10.23
CA SER A 189 14.99 9.99 11.47
C SER A 189 15.35 8.60 12.02
N ALA A 190 16.19 7.85 11.30
CA ALA A 190 16.66 6.52 11.68
C ALA A 190 18.05 6.25 11.12
N ARG A 191 18.77 5.32 11.75
CA ARG A 191 20.09 4.84 11.30
C ARG A 191 20.11 3.31 11.35
N VAL A 192 19.41 2.71 10.40
CA VAL A 192 19.29 1.25 10.27
C VAL A 192 20.57 0.71 9.61
N PRO A 193 21.21 -0.33 10.15
CA PRO A 193 22.32 -1.01 9.51
C PRO A 193 21.94 -1.62 8.16
N SER A 194 22.90 -1.65 7.23
CA SER A 194 22.66 -2.15 5.88
C SER A 194 22.31 -3.64 5.83
N ASP A 195 22.88 -4.45 6.74
CA ASP A 195 22.56 -5.87 6.84
C ASP A 195 21.09 -6.10 7.25
N VAL A 196 20.54 -5.22 8.09
CA VAL A 196 19.12 -5.25 8.47
C VAL A 196 18.24 -4.86 7.27
N ILE A 197 18.61 -3.82 6.52
CA ILE A 197 17.88 -3.41 5.30
C ILE A 197 17.92 -4.53 4.24
N GLN A 198 19.07 -5.18 4.08
CA GLN A 198 19.23 -6.31 3.18
C GLN A 198 18.38 -7.51 3.61
N MET A 199 18.27 -7.78 4.92
CA MET A 199 17.38 -8.82 5.46
C MET A 199 15.90 -8.50 5.21
N GLN A 200 15.49 -7.23 5.35
CA GLN A 200 14.13 -6.79 5.00
C GLN A 200 13.86 -7.05 3.52
N THR A 201 14.75 -6.57 2.63
CA THR A 201 14.60 -6.74 1.18
C THR A 201 14.44 -8.21 0.80
N GLN A 202 15.32 -9.08 1.31
CA GLN A 202 15.24 -10.51 1.05
C GLN A 202 13.90 -11.11 1.51
N ALA A 203 13.42 -10.76 2.71
CA ALA A 203 12.15 -11.27 3.23
C ALA A 203 10.95 -10.85 2.36
N TYR A 204 10.93 -9.61 1.87
CA TYR A 204 9.89 -9.11 0.97
C TYR A 204 9.95 -9.77 -0.42
N VAL A 205 11.12 -9.83 -1.06
CA VAL A 205 11.31 -10.49 -2.36
C VAL A 205 10.89 -11.96 -2.30
N GLU A 206 11.26 -12.66 -1.22
CA GLU A 206 10.88 -14.05 -1.01
C GLU A 206 9.38 -14.27 -0.77
N ALA A 207 8.69 -13.30 -0.18
CA ALA A 207 7.24 -13.34 0.02
C ALA A 207 6.51 -13.00 -1.29
N GLU A 208 7.00 -12.02 -2.04
CA GLU A 208 6.49 -11.67 -3.37
C GLU A 208 6.65 -12.83 -4.35
N ASP A 209 7.82 -13.47 -4.40
CA ASP A 209 8.06 -14.66 -5.22
C ASP A 209 7.06 -15.79 -4.89
N TYR A 210 6.85 -16.06 -3.59
CA TYR A 210 5.87 -17.05 -3.15
C TYR A 210 4.47 -16.72 -3.67
N ILE A 211 4.03 -15.46 -3.60
CA ILE A 211 2.72 -15.03 -4.06
C ILE A 211 2.60 -15.05 -5.58
N SER A 212 3.61 -14.57 -6.31
CA SER A 212 3.65 -14.52 -7.77
C SER A 212 3.61 -15.90 -8.42
N ASN A 213 4.24 -16.89 -7.77
CA ASN A 213 4.21 -18.28 -8.20
C ASN A 213 3.00 -19.06 -7.65
N TYR A 214 2.17 -18.45 -6.80
CA TYR A 214 0.99 -19.10 -6.23
C TYR A 214 -0.20 -19.10 -7.21
N ASN A 215 -0.22 -20.05 -8.13
CA ASN A 215 -1.25 -20.16 -9.16
C ASN A 215 -2.08 -21.44 -9.03
N ILE A 216 -3.35 -21.37 -9.39
CA ILE A 216 -4.27 -22.51 -9.46
C ILE A 216 -4.67 -22.72 -10.91
N TRP A 217 -4.53 -23.95 -11.40
CA TRP A 217 -4.99 -24.36 -12.72
C TRP A 217 -6.46 -24.79 -12.61
N MET A 218 -7.38 -23.90 -12.95
CA MET A 218 -8.79 -24.06 -12.63
C MET A 218 -9.46 -25.21 -13.38
N HIS A 219 -8.97 -25.57 -14.57
CA HIS A 219 -9.44 -26.77 -15.29
C HIS A 219 -9.23 -28.05 -14.48
N HIS A 220 -8.18 -28.08 -13.67
CA HIS A 220 -7.78 -29.19 -12.82
C HIS A 220 -8.44 -29.18 -11.44
N VAL A 221 -9.33 -28.23 -11.19
CA VAL A 221 -10.15 -28.17 -9.99
C VAL A 221 -11.45 -28.92 -10.25
N LEU A 222 -11.67 -29.99 -9.47
CA LEU A 222 -12.86 -30.81 -9.52
C LEU A 222 -13.84 -30.42 -8.41
N ASP A 223 -15.13 -30.40 -8.75
CA ASP A 223 -16.21 -30.21 -7.78
C ASP A 223 -16.52 -31.53 -7.02
N ALA A 224 -17.50 -31.48 -6.12
CA ALA A 224 -17.91 -32.66 -5.33
C ALA A 224 -18.43 -33.84 -6.20
N ASN A 225 -18.83 -33.58 -7.45
CA ASN A 225 -19.27 -34.60 -8.41
C ASN A 225 -18.14 -35.08 -9.33
N HIS A 226 -16.91 -34.63 -9.10
CA HIS A 226 -15.73 -34.88 -9.95
C HIS A 226 -15.85 -34.24 -11.34
N GLU A 227 -16.62 -33.15 -11.46
CA GLU A 227 -16.78 -32.41 -12.70
C GLU A 227 -15.78 -31.26 -12.79
N ARG A 228 -15.29 -31.00 -14.01
CA ARG A 228 -14.49 -29.81 -14.33
C ARG A 228 -15.40 -28.67 -14.72
N LEU A 229 -15.46 -27.62 -13.89
CA LEU A 229 -16.36 -26.49 -14.15
C LEU A 229 -15.71 -25.36 -14.97
N PHE A 230 -14.38 -25.40 -15.15
CA PHE A 230 -13.60 -24.33 -15.77
C PHE A 230 -12.90 -24.80 -17.07
N PRO A 231 -12.67 -23.89 -18.03
CA PRO A 231 -12.03 -24.21 -19.29
C PRO A 231 -10.53 -24.50 -19.10
N LYS A 232 -9.95 -25.25 -20.05
CA LYS A 232 -8.50 -25.43 -20.20
C LYS A 232 -7.80 -24.08 -20.34
N GLY A 233 -6.59 -23.99 -19.80
CA GLY A 233 -5.69 -22.84 -19.87
C GLY A 233 -5.94 -21.80 -18.79
N LEU A 234 -7.02 -21.93 -18.00
CA LEU A 234 -7.36 -20.96 -16.98
C LEU A 234 -6.44 -21.09 -15.75
N LYS A 235 -5.35 -20.34 -15.77
CA LYS A 235 -4.38 -20.22 -14.68
C LYS A 235 -4.60 -18.93 -13.88
N LEU A 236 -4.97 -19.08 -12.61
CA LEU A 236 -5.29 -17.94 -11.74
C LEU A 236 -4.29 -17.80 -10.59
N ILE A 237 -3.63 -16.65 -10.50
CA ILE A 237 -2.88 -16.27 -9.30
C ILE A 237 -3.82 -16.17 -8.11
N SER A 238 -3.38 -16.59 -6.91
CA SER A 238 -4.16 -16.74 -5.68
C SER A 238 -5.32 -15.73 -5.47
N HIS A 239 -5.22 -14.76 -4.56
CA HIS A 239 -6.39 -13.97 -4.20
C HIS A 239 -6.93 -13.12 -5.36
N TRP A 240 -6.08 -12.45 -6.15
CA TRP A 240 -6.53 -11.56 -7.24
C TRP A 240 -7.26 -12.35 -8.33
N GLY A 241 -6.62 -13.37 -8.88
CA GLY A 241 -7.16 -14.16 -9.99
C GLY A 241 -8.44 -14.88 -9.59
N LEU A 242 -8.44 -15.54 -8.43
CA LEU A 242 -9.61 -16.24 -7.92
C LEU A 242 -10.77 -15.27 -7.64
N ARG A 243 -10.51 -14.11 -7.03
CA ARG A 243 -11.55 -13.10 -6.76
C ARG A 243 -12.14 -12.55 -8.05
N ASP A 244 -11.30 -12.21 -9.02
CA ASP A 244 -11.76 -11.62 -10.28
C ASP A 244 -12.56 -12.64 -11.11
N GLU A 245 -12.13 -13.91 -11.14
CA GLU A 245 -12.91 -14.98 -11.77
C GLU A 245 -14.27 -15.17 -11.06
N LEU A 246 -14.29 -15.14 -9.71
CA LEU A 246 -15.53 -15.21 -8.95
C LEU A 246 -16.50 -14.06 -9.32
N LYS A 247 -15.96 -12.85 -9.50
CA LYS A 247 -16.71 -11.67 -9.95
C LYS A 247 -17.27 -11.84 -11.37
N ALA A 248 -16.52 -12.47 -12.28
CA ALA A 248 -16.98 -12.73 -13.64
C ALA A 248 -18.20 -13.68 -13.69
N GLN A 249 -18.33 -14.56 -12.69
CA GLN A 249 -19.41 -15.55 -12.65
C GLN A 249 -20.81 -14.99 -12.34
N TYR A 250 -20.95 -13.74 -11.86
CA TYR A 250 -22.28 -13.13 -11.64
C TYR A 250 -23.09 -12.95 -12.93
N ALA A 251 -22.43 -12.86 -14.09
CA ALA A 251 -23.09 -12.75 -15.39
C ALA A 251 -23.59 -14.10 -15.93
N ASN A 252 -23.18 -15.22 -15.32
CA ASN A 252 -23.48 -16.57 -15.81
C ASN A 252 -24.64 -17.19 -15.01
N PRO A 253 -25.70 -17.71 -15.68
CA PRO A 253 -26.84 -18.36 -14.99
C PRO A 253 -26.43 -19.51 -14.05
N ASP A 254 -25.43 -20.31 -14.45
CA ASP A 254 -24.88 -21.42 -13.67
C ASP A 254 -23.64 -21.03 -12.83
N GLY A 255 -23.34 -19.73 -12.74
CA GLY A 255 -22.13 -19.20 -12.11
C GLY A 255 -22.02 -19.51 -10.62
N LEU A 256 -23.14 -19.67 -9.91
CA LEU A 256 -23.16 -19.87 -8.46
C LEU A 256 -22.35 -21.11 -8.01
N LYS A 257 -22.38 -22.20 -8.77
CA LYS A 257 -21.59 -23.41 -8.46
C LYS A 257 -20.09 -23.13 -8.52
N ARG A 258 -19.65 -22.39 -9.54
CA ARG A 258 -18.24 -21.97 -9.70
C ARG A 258 -17.81 -21.00 -8.60
N GLN A 259 -18.66 -20.06 -8.22
CA GLN A 259 -18.38 -19.11 -7.13
C GLN A 259 -18.16 -19.84 -5.79
N ARG A 260 -19.01 -20.82 -5.46
CA ARG A 260 -18.85 -21.65 -4.26
C ARG A 260 -17.58 -22.49 -4.30
N LEU A 261 -17.24 -23.07 -5.45
CA LEU A 261 -16.00 -23.83 -5.60
C LEU A 261 -14.76 -22.94 -5.41
N ILE A 262 -14.75 -21.73 -5.99
CA ILE A 262 -13.67 -20.75 -5.79
C ILE A 262 -13.56 -20.33 -4.32
N GLN A 263 -14.69 -20.05 -3.65
CA GLN A 263 -14.69 -19.77 -2.21
C GLN A 263 -14.00 -20.89 -1.43
N ARG A 264 -14.31 -22.14 -1.74
CA ARG A 264 -13.72 -23.29 -1.06
C ARG A 264 -12.21 -23.39 -1.26
N ILE A 265 -11.72 -23.10 -2.46
CA ILE A 265 -10.28 -23.00 -2.74
C ILE A 265 -9.64 -21.93 -1.85
N MET A 266 -10.24 -20.73 -1.78
CA MET A 266 -9.72 -19.64 -0.94
C MET A 266 -9.67 -20.03 0.54
N GLU A 267 -10.70 -20.69 1.06
CA GLU A 267 -10.71 -21.20 2.43
C GLU A 267 -9.59 -22.21 2.68
N ARG A 268 -9.38 -23.18 1.78
CA ARG A 268 -8.27 -24.16 1.87
C ARG A 268 -6.89 -23.48 1.85
N ILE A 269 -6.73 -22.39 1.10
CA ILE A 269 -5.51 -21.58 1.09
C ILE A 269 -5.30 -20.89 2.45
N VAL A 270 -6.34 -20.23 2.99
CA VAL A 270 -6.26 -19.54 4.31
C VAL A 270 -5.97 -20.53 5.44
N LEU A 271 -6.61 -21.71 5.42
CA LEU A 271 -6.42 -22.77 6.42
C LEU A 271 -5.08 -23.52 6.25
N GLN A 272 -4.37 -23.29 5.13
CA GLN A 272 -3.15 -24.01 4.74
C GLN A 272 -3.37 -25.53 4.61
N GLU A 273 -4.57 -25.90 4.13
CA GLU A 273 -4.99 -27.28 3.86
C GLU A 273 -4.80 -27.67 2.40
N ILE A 274 -4.61 -26.70 1.50
CA ILE A 274 -4.36 -26.93 0.09
C ILE A 274 -3.14 -27.86 -0.11
N PRO A 275 -3.26 -28.92 -0.93
CA PRO A 275 -2.15 -29.83 -1.19
C PRO A 275 -1.04 -29.13 -1.96
N LYS A 276 0.21 -29.31 -1.53
CA LYS A 276 1.40 -28.70 -2.14
C LYS A 276 1.51 -29.01 -3.64
N GLY A 277 1.10 -30.21 -4.04
CA GLY A 277 1.15 -30.66 -5.44
C GLY A 277 0.24 -29.88 -6.39
N VAL A 278 -0.75 -29.14 -5.90
CA VAL A 278 -1.71 -28.37 -6.73
C VAL A 278 -1.14 -27.01 -7.15
N ILE A 279 -0.28 -26.44 -6.31
CA ILE A 279 0.21 -25.07 -6.50
C ILE A 279 1.06 -25.01 -7.77
N ASN A 280 0.62 -24.19 -8.72
CA ASN A 280 1.22 -23.96 -10.03
C ASN A 280 1.39 -25.22 -10.89
N ASN A 281 0.57 -26.26 -10.69
CA ASN A 281 0.75 -27.55 -11.36
C ASN A 281 -0.40 -27.91 -12.33
N PRO A 282 -0.14 -28.01 -13.65
CA PRO A 282 -1.13 -28.44 -14.64
C PRO A 282 -1.27 -29.98 -14.77
N ALA A 283 -0.56 -30.77 -13.96
CA ALA A 283 -0.50 -32.23 -14.14
C ALA A 283 -1.36 -33.03 -13.14
N VAL A 284 -2.02 -32.38 -12.19
CA VAL A 284 -2.77 -33.03 -11.12
C VAL A 284 -4.18 -32.48 -11.06
N ASP A 285 -5.17 -33.35 -10.87
CA ASP A 285 -6.53 -32.96 -10.55
C ASP A 285 -6.72 -32.89 -9.04
N TRP A 286 -7.50 -31.91 -8.58
CA TRP A 286 -7.79 -31.66 -7.18
C TRP A 286 -9.29 -31.63 -6.92
N ASP A 287 -9.79 -32.64 -6.21
CA ASP A 287 -11.12 -32.58 -5.58
C ASP A 287 -11.03 -31.69 -4.34
N VAL A 288 -11.59 -30.49 -4.43
CA VAL A 288 -11.47 -29.46 -3.40
C VAL A 288 -12.25 -29.83 -2.13
N GLU A 289 -13.36 -30.56 -2.30
CA GLU A 289 -14.25 -30.89 -1.18
C GLU A 289 -13.63 -31.99 -0.33
N LYS A 290 -13.21 -33.10 -0.96
CA LYS A 290 -12.49 -34.19 -0.30
C LYS A 290 -11.05 -33.81 0.05
N ASN A 291 -10.53 -32.76 -0.58
CA ASN A 291 -9.14 -32.31 -0.50
C ASN A 291 -8.13 -33.38 -0.93
N THR A 292 -8.45 -34.11 -2.01
CA THR A 292 -7.62 -35.20 -2.54
C THR A 292 -7.09 -34.85 -3.93
N VAL A 293 -5.88 -35.31 -4.23
CA VAL A 293 -5.24 -35.10 -5.54
C VAL A 293 -4.99 -36.41 -6.26
N GLU A 294 -5.16 -36.39 -7.58
CA GLU A 294 -4.84 -37.49 -8.47
C GLU A 294 -4.08 -36.97 -9.70
N MET A 295 -3.43 -37.87 -10.44
CA MET A 295 -2.80 -37.47 -11.70
C MET A 295 -3.88 -37.17 -12.72
N ALA A 296 -3.76 -36.02 -13.41
CA ALA A 296 -4.70 -35.68 -14.47
C ALA A 296 -4.61 -36.71 -15.61
N PRO A 297 -5.75 -37.13 -16.19
CA PRO A 297 -5.76 -37.99 -17.37
C PRO A 297 -4.94 -37.39 -18.52
N GLU A 298 -4.31 -38.25 -19.33
CA GLU A 298 -3.42 -37.79 -20.41
C GLU A 298 -4.12 -36.85 -21.41
N SER A 299 -5.42 -37.03 -21.64
CA SER A 299 -6.22 -36.15 -22.51
C SER A 299 -6.45 -34.75 -21.93
N GLU A 300 -6.32 -34.59 -20.62
CA GLU A 300 -6.58 -33.34 -19.91
C GLU A 300 -5.31 -32.59 -19.51
N LYS A 301 -4.13 -33.20 -19.64
CA LYS A 301 -2.86 -32.55 -19.32
C LYS A 301 -2.62 -31.33 -20.20
N GLU A 302 -2.27 -30.22 -19.55
CA GLU A 302 -1.93 -28.99 -20.22
C GLU A 302 -0.41 -28.81 -20.35
N SER A 303 0.04 -28.12 -21.40
CA SER A 303 1.45 -27.79 -21.59
C SER A 303 1.91 -26.74 -20.57
N GLY A 304 2.99 -27.02 -19.84
CA GLY A 304 3.60 -26.10 -18.88
C GLY A 304 4.78 -26.74 -18.16
N GLU A 305 5.53 -25.96 -17.37
CA GLU A 305 6.53 -26.52 -16.45
C GLU A 305 5.83 -27.43 -15.45
N SER A 306 5.93 -28.74 -15.66
CA SER A 306 5.28 -29.73 -14.81
C SER A 306 6.18 -30.03 -13.60
N LEU A 307 5.68 -29.72 -12.42
CA LEU A 307 6.07 -30.47 -11.23
C LEU A 307 5.36 -31.82 -11.30
N SER A 308 5.98 -32.80 -11.95
CA SER A 308 5.40 -34.13 -12.20
C SER A 308 5.22 -35.00 -10.94
N SER A 309 5.14 -34.39 -9.76
CA SER A 309 5.01 -35.07 -8.47
C SER A 309 3.62 -34.89 -7.88
N LEU A 310 2.91 -36.00 -7.73
CA LEU A 310 1.74 -36.09 -6.87
C LEU A 310 2.18 -35.84 -5.42
N ASN A 311 1.79 -34.70 -4.84
CA ASN A 311 2.10 -34.37 -3.44
C ASN A 311 0.81 -33.97 -2.70
N PRO A 312 0.12 -34.94 -2.06
CA PRO A 312 -1.15 -34.71 -1.40
C PRO A 312 -1.02 -33.99 -0.05
N SER A 313 0.19 -33.85 0.49
CA SER A 313 0.41 -33.20 1.77
C SER A 313 0.11 -31.70 1.69
N PRO A 314 -0.50 -31.09 2.73
CA PRO A 314 -0.70 -29.64 2.78
C PRO A 314 0.60 -28.85 2.72
N GLU A 315 0.54 -27.58 2.33
CA GLU A 315 1.72 -26.71 2.22
C GLU A 315 2.34 -26.22 3.55
N ALA A 316 1.97 -26.84 4.68
CA ALA A 316 2.60 -26.70 6.01
C ALA A 316 2.83 -25.24 6.47
N ASP A 317 1.76 -24.45 6.51
CA ASP A 317 1.74 -23.06 7.04
C ASP A 317 2.73 -22.09 6.37
N ARG A 318 3.20 -22.41 5.16
CA ARG A 318 4.18 -21.61 4.40
C ARG A 318 3.75 -20.17 4.20
N ARG A 319 2.46 -19.90 3.99
CA ARG A 319 1.91 -18.54 3.89
C ARG A 319 2.25 -17.69 5.12
N TYR A 320 1.99 -18.24 6.30
CA TYR A 320 2.21 -17.55 7.58
C TYR A 320 3.71 -17.49 7.93
N ALA A 321 4.49 -18.48 7.52
CA ALA A 321 5.95 -18.43 7.66
C ALA A 321 6.56 -17.26 6.85
N LYS A 322 6.05 -16.96 5.65
CA LYS A 322 6.52 -15.81 4.85
C LYS A 322 6.17 -14.48 5.50
N TRP A 323 4.95 -14.34 6.02
CA TRP A 323 4.56 -13.15 6.76
C TRP A 323 5.37 -12.98 8.06
N LEU A 324 5.62 -14.05 8.83
CA LEU A 324 6.49 -14.02 10.01
C LEU A 324 7.94 -13.63 9.67
N ALA A 325 8.47 -14.07 8.53
CA ALA A 325 9.81 -13.68 8.09
C ALA A 325 9.93 -12.17 7.89
N ILE A 326 8.92 -11.54 7.26
CA ILE A 326 8.83 -10.08 7.14
C ILE A 326 8.77 -9.43 8.52
N PHE A 327 7.89 -9.90 9.40
CA PHE A 327 7.78 -9.36 10.76
C PHE A 327 9.12 -9.43 11.53
N HIS A 328 9.83 -10.55 11.46
CA HIS A 328 11.12 -10.68 12.11
C HIS A 328 12.19 -9.77 11.52
N ALA A 329 12.20 -9.57 10.20
CA ALA A 329 13.11 -8.63 9.54
C ALA A 329 12.78 -7.17 9.95
N GLU A 330 11.51 -6.79 9.94
CA GLU A 330 11.04 -5.47 10.36
C GLU A 330 11.31 -5.18 11.83
N LYS A 331 11.13 -6.19 12.69
CA LYS A 331 11.42 -6.08 14.12
C LYS A 331 12.90 -5.90 14.43
N LYS A 332 13.80 -6.38 13.56
CA LYS A 332 15.25 -6.08 13.67
C LYS A 332 15.56 -4.60 13.41
N ALA A 333 14.73 -3.90 12.65
CA ALA A 333 14.89 -2.48 12.39
C ALA A 333 14.42 -1.60 13.56
N ASP A 334 13.47 -2.07 14.37
CA ASP A 334 12.83 -1.32 15.46
C ASP A 334 13.80 -0.54 16.39
N PRO A 335 14.91 -1.11 16.87
CA PRO A 335 15.84 -0.40 17.75
C PRO A 335 16.51 0.83 17.12
N TYR A 336 16.51 0.92 15.79
CA TYR A 336 17.15 1.99 15.02
C TYR A 336 16.20 3.15 14.68
N TYR A 337 14.93 3.04 15.08
CA TYR A 337 13.91 4.07 14.97
C TYR A 337 13.55 4.64 16.35
N PRO A 338 14.25 5.68 16.83
CA PRO A 338 14.12 6.13 18.21
C PRO A 338 12.74 6.69 18.57
N THR A 339 12.00 7.22 17.59
CA THR A 339 10.66 7.80 17.77
C THR A 339 9.54 6.91 17.21
N MET A 340 9.87 5.83 16.49
CA MET A 340 8.90 4.92 15.86
C MET A 340 9.35 3.46 15.98
N PRO A 341 9.41 2.91 17.21
CA PRO A 341 10.08 1.64 17.51
C PRO A 341 9.23 0.40 17.18
N SER A 342 8.39 0.46 16.15
CA SER A 342 7.64 -0.67 15.59
C SER A 342 7.29 -0.38 14.14
N LEU A 343 7.05 -1.42 13.32
CA LEU A 343 6.54 -1.24 11.97
C LEU A 343 5.19 -0.53 11.98
N ILE A 344 4.33 -0.82 12.97
CA ILE A 344 3.03 -0.15 13.13
C ILE A 344 3.24 1.37 13.23
N ALA A 345 4.13 1.83 14.12
CA ALA A 345 4.44 3.25 14.26
C ALA A 345 5.03 3.82 12.97
N ARG A 346 5.95 3.12 12.29
CA ARG A 346 6.50 3.59 11.01
C ARG A 346 5.43 3.74 9.93
N ARG A 347 4.54 2.76 9.81
CA ARG A 347 3.48 2.74 8.81
C ARG A 347 2.44 3.85 9.03
N PHE A 348 2.09 4.16 10.27
CA PHE A 348 1.10 5.22 10.55
C PHE A 348 1.72 6.61 10.72
N GLU A 349 2.84 6.74 11.43
CA GLU A 349 3.41 8.05 11.77
C GLU A 349 4.31 8.64 10.67
N ARG A 350 5.04 7.79 9.95
CA ARG A 350 5.94 8.20 8.87
C ARG A 350 5.34 7.97 7.50
N ASP A 351 4.90 6.76 7.18
CA ASP A 351 4.50 6.44 5.80
C ASP A 351 3.14 7.04 5.47
N ARG A 352 2.12 6.85 6.34
CA ARG A 352 0.79 7.43 6.14
C ARG A 352 0.69 8.88 6.63
N GLU A 353 1.41 9.22 7.68
CA GLU A 353 1.23 10.47 8.43
C GLU A 353 -0.21 10.70 8.90
N ILE A 354 -0.90 9.61 9.26
CA ILE A 354 -2.24 9.62 9.84
C ILE A 354 -2.18 8.73 11.08
N PRO A 355 -2.57 9.24 12.27
CA PRO A 355 -2.61 8.42 13.47
C PRO A 355 -3.49 7.17 13.26
N GLU A 356 -3.02 6.02 13.73
CA GLU A 356 -3.70 4.73 13.57
C GLU A 356 -5.17 4.79 14.01
N ALA A 357 -5.44 5.39 15.17
CA ALA A 357 -6.79 5.55 15.70
C ALA A 357 -7.72 6.34 14.77
N LYS A 358 -7.19 7.30 14.01
CA LYS A 358 -7.97 8.07 13.01
C LYS A 358 -8.30 7.20 11.80
N VAL A 359 -7.36 6.36 11.34
CA VAL A 359 -7.60 5.39 10.27
C VAL A 359 -8.66 4.36 10.70
N GLU A 360 -8.54 3.80 11.91
CA GLU A 360 -9.54 2.87 12.46
C GLU A 360 -10.92 3.53 12.57
N THR A 361 -10.99 4.80 13.00
CA THR A 361 -12.26 5.54 13.07
C THR A 361 -12.93 5.68 11.70
N LEU A 362 -12.17 6.05 10.66
CA LEU A 362 -12.68 6.14 9.29
C LEU A 362 -13.20 4.78 8.81
N LEU A 363 -12.42 3.73 9.05
CA LEU A 363 -12.77 2.35 8.69
C LEU A 363 -14.08 1.92 9.36
N VAL A 364 -14.15 1.99 10.69
CA VAL A 364 -15.30 1.56 11.48
C VAL A 364 -16.55 2.34 11.11
N SER A 365 -16.42 3.61 10.70
CA SER A 365 -17.55 4.41 10.25
C SER A 365 -18.22 3.83 8.99
N ILE A 366 -17.45 3.24 8.06
CA ILE A 366 -18.00 2.55 6.88
C ILE A 366 -18.59 1.20 7.29
N LEU A 367 -17.82 0.38 8.01
CA LEU A 367 -18.24 -0.98 8.40
C LEU A 367 -19.52 -0.99 9.25
N SER A 368 -19.72 0.07 10.04
CA SER A 368 -20.86 0.20 10.94
C SER A 368 -22.00 1.07 10.37
N SER A 369 -21.93 1.48 9.10
CA SER A 369 -22.93 2.36 8.47
C SER A 369 -24.27 1.66 8.19
N GLN A 370 -25.38 2.40 8.21
CA GLN A 370 -26.71 1.86 7.85
C GLN A 370 -26.84 1.69 6.33
N GLU A 371 -26.12 2.52 5.58
CA GLU A 371 -26.02 2.50 4.12
C GLU A 371 -25.51 1.15 3.62
N VAL A 372 -24.52 0.54 4.29
CA VAL A 372 -24.06 -0.82 3.98
C VAL A 372 -25.18 -1.84 4.15
N ARG A 373 -25.95 -1.79 5.25
CA ARG A 373 -27.04 -2.75 5.52
C ARG A 373 -28.14 -2.64 4.47
N ARG A 374 -28.51 -1.42 4.10
CA ARG A 374 -29.50 -1.16 3.04
C ARG A 374 -28.99 -1.60 1.67
N THR A 375 -27.72 -1.34 1.36
CA THR A 375 -27.07 -1.80 0.13
C THR A 375 -27.10 -3.33 0.04
N ALA A 376 -26.80 -4.04 1.13
CA ALA A 376 -26.89 -5.49 1.18
C ALA A 376 -28.30 -6.02 0.86
N LYS A 377 -29.36 -5.39 1.40
CA LYS A 377 -30.75 -5.75 1.06
C LYS A 377 -31.08 -5.55 -0.42
N LEU A 378 -30.55 -4.49 -1.03
CA LEU A 378 -30.69 -4.28 -2.46
C LEU A 378 -29.93 -5.36 -3.26
N ILE A 379 -28.75 -5.78 -2.82
CA ILE A 379 -28.00 -6.88 -3.45
C ILE A 379 -28.79 -8.19 -3.34
N GLU A 380 -29.35 -8.54 -2.18
CA GLU A 380 -30.20 -9.73 -1.99
C GLU A 380 -31.40 -9.71 -2.95
N LYS A 381 -32.11 -8.58 -3.05
CA LYS A 381 -33.24 -8.40 -3.99
C LYS A 381 -32.81 -8.64 -5.43
N ARG A 382 -31.62 -8.16 -5.83
CA ARG A 382 -31.08 -8.31 -7.19
C ARG A 382 -30.61 -9.74 -7.48
N LEU A 383 -30.02 -10.41 -6.51
CA LEU A 383 -29.54 -11.79 -6.66
C LEU A 383 -30.69 -12.81 -6.58
N GLY A 384 -31.82 -12.45 -5.95
CA GLY A 384 -32.94 -13.37 -5.73
C GLY A 384 -32.63 -14.48 -4.72
N ARG A 385 -31.61 -14.30 -3.88
CA ARG A 385 -31.15 -15.24 -2.85
C ARG A 385 -30.50 -14.49 -1.68
N PRO A 386 -30.41 -15.11 -0.48
CA PRO A 386 -29.59 -14.59 0.60
C PRO A 386 -28.12 -14.43 0.17
N LEU A 387 -27.41 -13.52 0.83
CA LEU A 387 -25.99 -13.32 0.58
C LEU A 387 -25.17 -14.55 1.00
N GLU A 388 -24.24 -14.92 0.15
CA GLU A 388 -23.11 -15.80 0.41
C GLU A 388 -21.91 -14.95 0.86
N PRO A 389 -20.95 -15.51 1.61
CA PRO A 389 -19.80 -14.74 2.09
C PRO A 389 -18.99 -14.07 0.96
N PHE A 390 -18.89 -14.72 -0.20
CA PHE A 390 -18.22 -14.15 -1.37
C PHE A 390 -18.99 -13.00 -2.05
N ASP A 391 -20.24 -12.73 -1.67
CA ASP A 391 -20.97 -11.57 -2.20
C ASP A 391 -20.43 -10.24 -1.66
N ILE A 392 -19.47 -10.27 -0.72
CA ILE A 392 -18.61 -9.11 -0.42
C ILE A 392 -17.91 -8.57 -1.68
N TRP A 393 -17.74 -9.42 -2.71
CA TRP A 393 -17.18 -9.08 -4.01
C TRP A 393 -18.23 -8.80 -5.09
N TYR A 394 -19.52 -8.68 -4.75
CA TYR A 394 -20.58 -8.37 -5.71
C TYR A 394 -20.22 -7.16 -6.58
N ASN A 395 -20.28 -7.32 -7.90
CA ASN A 395 -19.95 -6.28 -8.89
C ASN A 395 -21.14 -5.86 -9.76
N GLY A 396 -22.36 -6.30 -9.43
CA GLY A 396 -23.55 -6.08 -10.26
C GLY A 396 -24.12 -4.66 -10.20
N PHE A 397 -23.43 -3.74 -9.53
CA PHE A 397 -23.65 -2.29 -9.66
C PHE A 397 -22.86 -1.69 -10.82
N LYS A 398 -21.86 -2.37 -11.40
CA LYS A 398 -21.05 -1.85 -12.52
C LYS A 398 -21.83 -1.72 -13.83
N ALA A 399 -21.36 -0.82 -14.70
CA ALA A 399 -22.13 -0.28 -15.83
C ALA A 399 -22.25 -1.14 -17.08
N SER A 400 -21.47 -2.21 -17.21
CA SER A 400 -21.33 -2.79 -18.53
C SER A 400 -22.50 -3.72 -18.89
N SER A 401 -23.42 -3.20 -19.68
CA SER A 401 -24.28 -4.04 -20.54
C SER A 401 -23.49 -4.68 -21.68
N ILE A 402 -22.23 -4.31 -21.86
CA ILE A 402 -21.32 -4.81 -22.88
C ILE A 402 -20.64 -6.09 -22.34
N PRO A 403 -20.79 -7.24 -23.00
CA PRO A 403 -20.07 -8.46 -22.63
C PRO A 403 -18.55 -8.24 -22.65
N GLU A 404 -17.83 -8.84 -21.70
CA GLU A 404 -16.37 -8.74 -21.61
C GLU A 404 -15.67 -9.15 -22.91
N SER A 405 -16.16 -10.21 -23.58
CA SER A 405 -15.64 -10.65 -24.89
C SER A 405 -15.77 -9.61 -26.00
N GLN A 406 -16.74 -8.69 -25.91
CA GLN A 406 -16.86 -7.57 -26.83
C GLN A 406 -15.88 -6.45 -26.45
N LEU A 407 -15.68 -6.20 -25.15
CA LEU A 407 -14.65 -5.27 -24.68
C LEU A 407 -13.25 -5.74 -25.06
N ASP A 408 -12.96 -7.04 -24.93
CA ASP A 408 -11.70 -7.65 -25.38
C ASP A 408 -11.45 -7.36 -26.85
N ARG A 409 -12.44 -7.59 -27.73
CA ARG A 409 -12.30 -7.30 -29.17
C ARG A 409 -11.98 -5.83 -29.44
N ILE A 410 -12.69 -4.91 -28.76
CA ILE A 410 -12.49 -3.45 -28.92
C ILE A 410 -11.07 -3.07 -28.49
N VAL A 411 -10.65 -3.53 -27.31
CA VAL A 411 -9.35 -3.20 -26.73
C VAL A 411 -8.22 -3.83 -27.54
N THR A 412 -8.34 -5.10 -27.94
CA THR A 412 -7.33 -5.80 -28.74
C THR A 412 -7.15 -5.14 -30.10
N GLN A 413 -8.26 -4.71 -30.74
CA GLN A 413 -8.19 -3.97 -32.01
C GLN A 413 -7.53 -2.61 -31.85
N LYS A 414 -7.78 -1.91 -30.73
CA LYS A 414 -7.22 -0.59 -30.45
C LYS A 414 -5.75 -0.65 -30.03
N TYR A 415 -5.38 -1.66 -29.24
CA TYR A 415 -4.06 -1.85 -28.64
C TYR A 415 -3.54 -3.28 -28.87
N PRO A 416 -3.15 -3.60 -30.11
CA PRO A 416 -2.58 -4.91 -30.43
C PRO A 416 -1.20 -5.14 -29.77
N THR A 417 -0.55 -4.09 -29.28
CA THR A 417 0.75 -4.15 -28.63
C THR A 417 0.84 -3.15 -27.48
N VAL A 418 1.78 -3.37 -26.56
CA VAL A 418 2.14 -2.42 -25.49
C VAL A 418 2.51 -1.04 -26.08
N HIS A 419 3.25 -1.03 -27.19
CA HIS A 419 3.64 0.20 -27.89
C HIS A 419 2.44 0.98 -28.44
N ALA A 420 1.38 0.28 -28.91
CA ALA A 420 0.16 0.94 -29.36
C ALA A 420 -0.54 1.68 -28.22
N PHE A 421 -0.59 1.09 -27.01
CA PHE A 421 -1.11 1.75 -25.82
C PHE A 421 -0.24 2.96 -25.42
N GLN A 422 1.08 2.79 -25.35
CA GLN A 422 2.00 3.89 -25.02
C GLN A 422 1.83 5.09 -25.96
N LYS A 423 1.68 4.85 -27.27
CA LYS A 423 1.49 5.90 -28.27
C LYS A 423 0.17 6.65 -28.11
N ASP A 424 -0.85 6.03 -27.52
CA ASP A 424 -2.16 6.64 -27.29
C ASP A 424 -2.26 7.43 -25.98
N ILE A 425 -1.27 7.33 -25.08
CA ILE A 425 -1.26 8.07 -23.79
C ILE A 425 -1.58 9.56 -23.96
N PRO A 426 -0.99 10.33 -24.90
CA PRO A 426 -1.36 11.73 -25.08
C PRO A 426 -2.86 11.93 -25.36
N ASN A 427 -3.48 11.06 -26.15
CA ASN A 427 -4.90 11.15 -26.46
C ASN A 427 -5.77 10.77 -25.27
N ILE A 428 -5.37 9.75 -24.50
CA ILE A 428 -6.02 9.37 -23.25
C ILE A 428 -6.03 10.57 -22.29
N LEU A 429 -4.89 11.23 -22.09
CA LEU A 429 -4.78 12.38 -21.20
C LEU A 429 -5.61 13.58 -21.69
N ILE A 430 -5.65 13.84 -23.00
CA ILE A 430 -6.51 14.90 -23.56
C ILE A 430 -7.99 14.61 -23.28
N LYS A 431 -8.43 13.34 -23.35
CA LYS A 431 -9.80 12.96 -22.98
C LYS A 431 -10.09 13.17 -21.49
N LEU A 432 -9.07 13.13 -20.64
CA LEU A 432 -9.14 13.42 -19.20
C LEU A 432 -8.93 14.91 -18.88
N ASP A 433 -9.17 15.80 -19.86
CA ASP A 433 -9.06 17.26 -19.75
C ASP A 433 -7.66 17.80 -19.44
N PHE A 434 -6.59 17.04 -19.69
CA PHE A 434 -5.23 17.60 -19.62
C PHE A 434 -4.99 18.54 -20.81
N PRO A 435 -4.38 19.73 -20.58
CA PRO A 435 -3.88 20.56 -21.66
C PRO A 435 -2.94 19.77 -22.57
N LYS A 436 -2.98 20.02 -23.88
CA LYS A 436 -2.26 19.22 -24.88
C LYS A 436 -0.75 19.18 -24.64
N ASP A 437 -0.15 20.30 -24.26
CA ASP A 437 1.27 20.43 -23.92
C ASP A 437 1.62 19.63 -22.66
N VAL A 438 0.77 19.70 -21.62
CA VAL A 438 0.93 18.90 -20.39
C VAL A 438 0.78 17.41 -20.68
N ALA A 439 -0.22 17.01 -21.48
CA ALA A 439 -0.41 15.62 -21.91
C ALA A 439 0.80 15.07 -22.69
N GLN A 440 1.39 15.87 -23.58
CA GLN A 440 2.60 15.51 -24.31
C GLN A 440 3.82 15.39 -23.38
N PHE A 441 3.96 16.33 -22.44
CA PHE A 441 5.01 16.28 -21.44
C PHE A 441 4.92 14.99 -20.60
N ILE A 442 3.74 14.70 -20.04
CA ILE A 442 3.53 13.50 -19.23
C ILE A 442 3.84 12.24 -20.03
N ALA A 443 3.28 12.12 -21.25
CA ALA A 443 3.52 10.97 -22.10
C ALA A 443 5.01 10.76 -22.45
N SER A 444 5.78 11.85 -22.60
CA SER A 444 7.23 11.76 -22.84
C SER A 444 8.03 11.15 -21.68
N LYS A 445 7.43 11.16 -20.49
CA LYS A 445 8.01 10.68 -19.23
C LYS A 445 7.46 9.31 -18.79
N ILE A 446 6.65 8.64 -19.61
CA ILE A 446 6.11 7.31 -19.32
C ILE A 446 6.63 6.30 -20.35
N ALA A 447 7.12 5.17 -19.86
CA ALA A 447 7.36 3.95 -20.62
C ALA A 447 6.31 2.91 -20.25
N VAL A 448 5.92 2.06 -21.19
CA VAL A 448 4.97 0.97 -20.95
C VAL A 448 5.67 -0.36 -21.26
N ASP A 449 5.73 -1.24 -20.27
CA ASP A 449 6.40 -2.54 -20.35
C ASP A 449 5.37 -3.70 -20.24
N PRO A 450 5.61 -4.84 -20.91
CA PRO A 450 4.78 -6.03 -20.74
C PRO A 450 5.03 -6.67 -19.36
N ALA A 451 4.01 -6.76 -18.52
CA ALA A 451 4.13 -7.33 -17.18
C ALA A 451 4.12 -8.87 -17.19
N ARG A 452 4.98 -9.49 -16.37
CA ARG A 452 4.88 -10.92 -16.01
C ARG A 452 3.81 -11.15 -14.92
N GLY A 453 3.82 -10.31 -13.89
CA GLY A 453 2.88 -10.30 -12.76
C GLY A 453 1.53 -9.66 -13.10
N SER A 454 0.74 -9.28 -12.10
CA SER A 454 -0.58 -8.63 -12.28
C SER A 454 -0.54 -7.27 -13.01
N GLY A 455 0.64 -6.67 -13.13
CA GLY A 455 0.82 -5.26 -13.50
C GLY A 455 1.13 -4.41 -12.27
N HIS A 456 1.88 -3.34 -12.48
CA HIS A 456 2.27 -2.34 -11.46
C HIS A 456 2.94 -1.12 -12.09
N ALA A 457 2.92 -0.01 -11.38
CA ALA A 457 3.65 1.20 -11.69
C ALA A 457 5.01 1.22 -10.96
N MET A 458 6.05 1.70 -11.64
CA MET A 458 7.32 2.07 -11.00
C MET A 458 7.58 3.57 -11.15
N GLU A 459 7.75 4.23 -10.02
CA GLU A 459 8.08 5.65 -9.96
C GLU A 459 9.52 5.93 -10.43
N PRO A 460 9.76 7.06 -11.12
CA PRO A 460 11.09 7.55 -11.39
C PRO A 460 11.66 8.27 -10.16
N GLY A 461 12.96 8.09 -9.88
CA GLY A 461 13.61 8.80 -8.78
C GLY A 461 14.26 10.14 -9.17
N ARG A 462 14.49 10.39 -10.47
CA ARG A 462 14.98 11.68 -11.02
C ARG A 462 14.04 12.21 -12.08
N ARG A 463 14.03 13.54 -12.24
CA ARG A 463 13.25 14.20 -13.30
C ARG A 463 13.66 13.80 -14.72
N GLU A 464 14.88 13.30 -14.92
CA GLU A 464 15.36 12.84 -16.23
C GLU A 464 14.80 11.47 -16.61
N ASP A 465 14.47 10.64 -15.61
CA ASP A 465 14.01 9.26 -15.78
C ASP A 465 12.55 9.19 -16.23
N LYS A 466 12.13 8.00 -16.66
CA LYS A 466 10.74 7.70 -16.99
C LYS A 466 10.07 6.92 -15.85
N ALA A 467 8.80 7.21 -15.64
CA ALA A 467 7.91 6.30 -14.92
C ALA A 467 7.62 5.09 -15.81
N HIS A 468 7.50 3.90 -15.22
CA HIS A 468 7.18 2.68 -15.96
C HIS A 468 5.80 2.18 -15.58
N LEU A 469 4.97 2.00 -16.61
CA LEU A 469 3.66 1.38 -16.55
C LEU A 469 3.81 -0.08 -16.92
N ARG A 470 3.45 -1.02 -16.05
CA ARG A 470 3.47 -2.44 -16.41
C ARG A 470 2.08 -3.01 -16.43
N THR A 471 1.73 -3.62 -17.55
CA THR A 471 0.44 -4.31 -17.72
C THR A 471 0.59 -5.56 -18.58
N ARG A 472 -0.30 -6.53 -18.40
CA ARG A 472 -0.31 -7.75 -19.21
C ARG A 472 -0.84 -7.45 -20.61
N VAL A 473 -0.05 -7.81 -21.62
CA VAL A 473 -0.47 -7.77 -23.02
C VAL A 473 -0.11 -9.12 -23.64
N PRO A 474 -1.09 -10.04 -23.74
CA PRO A 474 -0.91 -11.31 -24.45
C PRO A 474 -0.46 -11.12 -25.91
N SER A 475 0.01 -12.20 -26.52
CA SER A 475 0.53 -12.18 -27.90
C SER A 475 -0.53 -11.83 -28.96
N GLU A 476 -1.79 -12.10 -28.66
CA GLU A 476 -2.97 -11.74 -29.44
C GLU A 476 -3.38 -10.27 -29.28
N GLY A 477 -2.80 -9.55 -28.32
CA GLY A 477 -3.06 -8.13 -28.02
C GLY A 477 -3.70 -7.90 -26.65
N MET A 478 -3.86 -6.64 -26.27
CA MET A 478 -4.37 -6.27 -24.93
C MET A 478 -5.85 -6.66 -24.82
N ASN A 479 -6.21 -7.42 -23.78
CA ASN A 479 -7.60 -7.71 -23.43
C ASN A 479 -8.17 -6.63 -22.47
N TYR A 480 -9.47 -6.65 -22.22
CA TYR A 480 -10.13 -5.62 -21.41
C TYR A 480 -9.60 -5.57 -19.97
N LYS A 481 -9.31 -6.72 -19.36
CA LYS A 481 -8.68 -6.80 -18.05
C LYS A 481 -7.31 -6.09 -18.02
N GLY A 482 -6.43 -6.41 -18.97
CA GLY A 482 -5.13 -5.76 -19.12
C GLY A 482 -5.25 -4.25 -19.35
N TYR A 483 -6.27 -3.81 -20.10
CA TYR A 483 -6.55 -2.39 -20.31
C TYR A 483 -7.07 -1.67 -19.07
N ASN A 484 -7.99 -2.28 -18.31
CA ASN A 484 -8.49 -1.72 -17.07
C ASN A 484 -7.35 -1.53 -16.05
N ILE A 485 -6.45 -2.51 -15.93
CA ILE A 485 -5.21 -2.41 -15.16
C ILE A 485 -4.32 -1.30 -15.72
N ALA A 486 -4.12 -1.25 -17.04
CA ALA A 486 -3.30 -0.20 -17.65
C ALA A 486 -3.82 1.22 -17.36
N CYS A 487 -5.15 1.41 -17.27
CA CYS A 487 -5.73 2.68 -16.86
C CYS A 487 -5.40 3.02 -15.40
N HIS A 488 -5.48 2.04 -14.51
CA HIS A 488 -5.08 2.18 -13.10
C HIS A 488 -3.61 2.59 -12.98
N GLU A 489 -2.70 1.82 -13.58
CA GLU A 489 -1.26 2.10 -13.53
C GLU A 489 -0.90 3.43 -14.21
N LEU A 490 -1.64 3.83 -15.25
CA LEU A 490 -1.46 5.15 -15.86
C LEU A 490 -1.79 6.27 -14.88
N GLY A 491 -2.80 6.12 -14.03
CA GLY A 491 -3.12 7.10 -12.99
C GLY A 491 -1.96 7.29 -11.99
N HIS A 492 -1.31 6.20 -11.57
CA HIS A 492 -0.09 6.27 -10.77
C HIS A 492 1.03 7.01 -11.51
N ASN A 493 1.34 6.64 -12.75
CA ASN A 493 2.46 7.27 -13.46
C ASN A 493 2.21 8.74 -13.77
N VAL A 494 0.97 9.12 -14.07
CA VAL A 494 0.62 10.54 -14.28
C VAL A 494 0.83 11.33 -12.99
N GLU A 495 0.41 10.80 -11.85
CA GLU A 495 0.70 11.39 -10.54
C GLU A 495 2.20 11.52 -10.31
N GLN A 496 2.95 10.42 -10.40
CA GLN A 496 4.39 10.36 -10.16
C GLN A 496 5.17 11.33 -11.06
N VAL A 497 4.80 11.45 -12.34
CA VAL A 497 5.43 12.40 -13.26
C VAL A 497 5.13 13.84 -12.82
N LEU A 498 3.89 14.17 -12.48
CA LEU A 498 3.52 15.53 -12.08
C LEU A 498 4.11 15.91 -10.71
N SER A 499 4.00 15.03 -9.72
CA SER A 499 4.48 15.28 -8.36
C SER A 499 6.00 15.28 -8.23
N LEU A 500 6.73 14.72 -9.20
CA LEU A 500 8.18 14.86 -9.32
C LEU A 500 8.60 16.10 -10.11
N ASN A 501 7.97 16.35 -11.27
CA ASN A 501 8.45 17.36 -12.22
C ASN A 501 7.87 18.76 -11.97
N HIS A 502 6.65 18.86 -11.45
CA HIS A 502 5.97 20.15 -11.26
C HIS A 502 6.04 20.69 -9.83
N VAL A 503 6.57 19.92 -8.88
CA VAL A 503 6.81 20.38 -7.50
C VAL A 503 7.98 21.37 -7.44
N ASP A 504 7.89 22.33 -6.52
CA ASP A 504 8.86 23.40 -6.29
C ASP A 504 10.15 22.94 -5.58
N SER A 505 10.11 21.81 -4.87
CA SER A 505 11.26 21.22 -4.17
C SER A 505 11.27 19.71 -4.35
N TYR A 506 12.45 19.15 -4.66
CA TYR A 506 12.63 17.69 -4.74
C TYR A 506 12.40 16.97 -3.40
N LEU A 507 12.60 17.66 -2.27
CA LEU A 507 12.28 17.13 -0.94
C LEU A 507 10.77 17.03 -0.70
N LEU A 508 9.95 17.62 -1.56
CA LEU A 508 8.50 17.55 -1.53
C LEU A 508 7.93 16.72 -2.68
N ARG A 509 8.76 15.98 -3.42
CA ARG A 509 8.30 15.09 -4.51
C ARG A 509 7.28 14.07 -3.99
N GLY A 510 6.39 13.63 -4.89
CA GLY A 510 5.31 12.72 -4.55
C GLY A 510 4.08 13.43 -3.97
N VAL A 511 3.06 12.66 -3.64
CA VAL A 511 1.89 13.07 -2.86
C VAL A 511 2.04 12.62 -1.40
N PRO A 512 1.13 12.95 -0.46
CA PRO A 512 1.37 12.70 0.97
C PRO A 512 1.79 11.28 1.31
N ASN A 513 1.16 10.26 0.70
CA ASN A 513 1.45 8.85 0.91
C ASN A 513 0.81 7.98 -0.19
N THR A 514 1.03 6.66 -0.12
CA THR A 514 0.53 5.68 -1.10
C THR A 514 -1.00 5.71 -1.29
N ALA A 515 -1.79 6.00 -0.25
CA ALA A 515 -3.24 6.09 -0.39
C ALA A 515 -3.67 7.20 -1.36
N PHE A 516 -2.93 8.30 -1.45
CA PHE A 516 -3.20 9.36 -2.44
C PHE A 516 -2.80 8.93 -3.86
N THR A 517 -1.69 8.19 -4.00
CA THR A 517 -1.26 7.60 -5.27
C THR A 517 -2.29 6.58 -5.78
N GLU A 518 -2.81 5.72 -4.91
CA GLU A 518 -3.94 4.81 -5.18
C GLU A 518 -5.22 5.57 -5.56
N ALA A 519 -5.51 6.69 -4.87
CA ALA A 519 -6.69 7.49 -5.18
C ALA A 519 -6.69 8.00 -6.64
N PHE A 520 -5.55 8.48 -7.14
CA PHE A 520 -5.42 8.90 -8.54
C PHE A 520 -5.54 7.71 -9.52
N ALA A 521 -5.02 6.55 -9.17
CA ALA A 521 -5.18 5.34 -9.97
C ALA A 521 -6.66 4.91 -10.09
N PHE A 522 -7.42 4.95 -9.00
CA PHE A 522 -8.86 4.65 -9.02
C PHE A 522 -9.65 5.65 -9.87
N ILE A 523 -9.31 6.94 -9.83
CA ILE A 523 -9.92 7.98 -10.67
C ILE A 523 -9.74 7.66 -12.17
N PHE A 524 -8.55 7.20 -12.57
CA PHE A 524 -8.29 6.80 -13.96
C PHE A 524 -9.02 5.50 -14.31
N GLN A 525 -8.90 4.48 -13.45
CA GLN A 525 -9.51 3.17 -13.66
C GLN A 525 -11.03 3.26 -13.82
N LYS A 526 -11.70 4.14 -13.07
CA LYS A 526 -13.15 4.38 -13.16
C LYS A 526 -13.61 4.89 -14.53
N ARG A 527 -12.72 5.53 -15.31
CA ARG A 527 -13.01 6.12 -16.62
C ARG A 527 -12.62 5.22 -17.79
N ASP A 528 -12.24 3.97 -17.55
CA ASP A 528 -11.79 3.04 -18.58
C ASP A 528 -12.73 2.93 -19.80
N LEU A 529 -14.05 2.78 -19.58
CA LEU A 529 -15.06 2.71 -20.63
C LEU A 529 -15.27 4.07 -21.33
N GLU A 530 -15.19 5.18 -20.60
CA GLU A 530 -15.23 6.53 -21.16
C GLU A 530 -14.06 6.77 -22.11
N LEU A 531 -12.87 6.32 -21.73
CA LEU A 531 -11.65 6.41 -22.54
C LEU A 531 -11.72 5.56 -23.82
N LEU A 532 -12.52 4.49 -23.83
CA LEU A 532 -12.88 3.73 -25.03
C LEU A 532 -13.99 4.38 -25.87
N GLY A 533 -14.64 5.44 -25.39
CA GLY A 533 -15.79 6.08 -26.04
C GLY A 533 -17.09 5.28 -25.90
N LEU A 534 -17.19 4.44 -24.87
CA LEU A 534 -18.32 3.54 -24.62
C LEU A 534 -19.24 4.02 -23.49
N SER A 535 -18.92 5.16 -22.84
CA SER A 535 -19.77 5.73 -21.78
C SER A 535 -20.92 6.56 -22.36
N SER A 536 -22.09 6.47 -21.70
CA SER A 536 -23.19 7.41 -21.88
C SER A 536 -23.41 8.15 -20.56
N PRO A 537 -23.56 9.50 -20.56
CA PRO A 537 -23.90 10.23 -19.35
C PRO A 537 -25.32 9.86 -18.91
N ASP A 538 -25.44 8.98 -17.92
CA ASP A 538 -26.70 8.62 -17.27
C ASP A 538 -26.65 9.01 -15.80
N LYS A 539 -27.54 9.89 -15.36
CA LYS A 539 -27.62 10.29 -13.95
C LYS A 539 -27.92 9.12 -13.01
N LYS A 540 -28.56 8.04 -13.50
CA LYS A 540 -28.72 6.81 -12.72
C LYS A 540 -27.40 6.07 -12.54
N ARG A 541 -26.44 6.22 -13.46
CA ARG A 541 -25.11 5.60 -13.35
C ARG A 541 -24.36 6.10 -12.12
N GLU A 542 -24.38 7.41 -11.87
CA GLU A 542 -23.73 8.00 -10.69
C GLU A 542 -24.26 7.40 -9.37
N LEU A 543 -25.56 7.07 -9.31
CA LEU A 543 -26.16 6.45 -8.13
C LEU A 543 -25.63 5.02 -7.93
N TRP A 544 -25.55 4.24 -9.01
CA TRP A 544 -24.96 2.90 -8.95
C TRP A 544 -23.46 2.91 -8.62
N ASP A 545 -22.72 3.89 -9.14
CA ASP A 545 -21.29 4.06 -8.81
C ASP A 545 -21.08 4.35 -7.32
N ALA A 546 -21.98 5.10 -6.68
CA ALA A 546 -21.89 5.35 -5.24
C ALA A 546 -22.09 4.07 -4.41
N LEU A 547 -23.01 3.19 -4.82
CA LEU A 547 -23.21 1.89 -4.16
C LEU A 547 -22.07 0.91 -4.42
N ASP A 548 -21.53 0.89 -5.65
CA ASP A 548 -20.34 0.10 -6.00
C ASP A 548 -19.14 0.52 -5.14
N ALA A 549 -18.88 1.84 -5.06
CA ALA A 549 -17.81 2.39 -4.24
C ALA A 549 -18.00 2.08 -2.75
N LEU A 550 -19.23 2.19 -2.22
CA LEU A 550 -19.51 1.86 -0.82
C LEU A 550 -19.24 0.38 -0.55
N TRP A 551 -19.72 -0.51 -1.41
CA TRP A 551 -19.55 -1.96 -1.24
C TRP A 551 -18.08 -2.39 -1.35
N ALA A 552 -17.33 -1.82 -2.31
CA ALA A 552 -15.89 -2.05 -2.44
C ALA A 552 -15.09 -1.48 -1.25
N THR A 553 -15.52 -0.35 -0.68
CA THR A 553 -14.91 0.24 0.53
C THR A 553 -15.23 -0.60 1.77
N TYR A 554 -16.44 -1.17 1.85
CA TYR A 554 -16.85 -2.10 2.90
C TYR A 554 -16.04 -3.40 2.86
N GLU A 555 -15.80 -3.96 1.66
CA GLU A 555 -14.88 -5.08 1.43
C GLU A 555 -13.51 -4.79 2.05
N ILE A 556 -12.81 -3.77 1.54
CA ILE A 556 -11.42 -3.53 1.92
C ILE A 556 -11.27 -3.03 3.36
N GLY A 557 -12.30 -2.40 3.93
CA GLY A 557 -12.34 -2.00 5.33
C GLY A 557 -12.23 -3.21 6.27
N GLY A 558 -12.97 -4.28 6.01
CA GLY A 558 -12.88 -5.50 6.83
C GLY A 558 -11.49 -6.13 6.78
N VAL A 559 -10.94 -6.20 5.57
CA VAL A 559 -9.62 -6.77 5.32
C VAL A 559 -8.52 -5.92 6.00
N SER A 560 -8.63 -4.60 5.96
CA SER A 560 -7.69 -3.68 6.62
C SER A 560 -7.64 -3.87 8.13
N LEU A 561 -8.78 -4.14 8.80
CA LEU A 561 -8.79 -4.46 10.22
C LEU A 561 -8.09 -5.78 10.54
N VAL A 562 -8.25 -6.79 9.69
CA VAL A 562 -7.55 -8.07 9.88
C VAL A 562 -6.04 -7.86 9.79
N ASP A 563 -5.57 -7.05 8.82
CA ASP A 563 -4.14 -6.72 8.66
C ASP A 563 -3.62 -5.99 9.90
N MET A 564 -4.28 -4.91 10.31
CA MET A 564 -3.92 -4.13 11.51
C MET A 564 -3.86 -5.00 12.77
N ARG A 565 -4.91 -5.80 13.04
CA ARG A 565 -4.98 -6.66 14.22
C ARG A 565 -3.94 -7.79 14.20
N ALA A 566 -3.64 -8.35 13.03
CA ALA A 566 -2.60 -9.37 12.90
C ALA A 566 -1.20 -8.81 13.24
N TRP A 567 -0.90 -7.58 12.82
CA TRP A 567 0.36 -6.91 13.16
C TRP A 567 0.47 -6.59 14.66
N HIS A 568 -0.60 -6.10 15.29
CA HIS A 568 -0.63 -5.95 16.76
C HIS A 568 -0.38 -7.28 17.46
N TRP A 569 -1.05 -8.34 17.02
CA TRP A 569 -0.86 -9.67 17.60
C TRP A 569 0.58 -10.17 17.49
N LEU A 570 1.26 -9.94 16.36
CA LEU A 570 2.66 -10.31 16.16
C LEU A 570 3.60 -9.56 17.12
N TYR A 571 3.35 -8.28 17.36
CA TYR A 571 4.11 -7.48 18.32
C TYR A 571 3.91 -7.96 19.76
N ASP A 572 2.70 -8.42 20.10
CA ASP A 572 2.40 -9.05 21.39
C ASP A 572 3.01 -10.46 21.51
N HIS A 573 3.20 -11.16 20.39
CA HIS A 573 3.68 -12.56 20.33
C HIS A 573 4.92 -12.70 19.44
N PRO A 574 6.05 -12.03 19.74
CA PRO A 574 7.17 -11.89 18.82
C PRO A 574 7.98 -13.18 18.57
N LYS A 575 7.59 -14.30 19.22
CA LYS A 575 8.21 -15.63 19.10
C LYS A 575 7.25 -16.68 18.56
N ALA A 576 6.07 -16.27 18.07
CA ALA A 576 5.06 -17.18 17.56
C ALA A 576 5.61 -18.05 16.41
N SER A 577 5.20 -19.31 16.41
CA SER A 577 5.38 -20.22 15.28
C SER A 577 4.39 -19.90 14.14
N PRO A 578 4.66 -20.36 12.90
CA PRO A 578 3.71 -20.23 11.80
C PRO A 578 2.32 -20.80 12.10
N ALA A 579 2.24 -21.91 12.85
CA ALA A 579 0.98 -22.52 13.26
C ALA A 579 0.19 -21.64 14.24
N GLU A 580 0.85 -21.10 15.28
CA GLU A 580 0.20 -20.19 16.23
C GLU A 580 -0.27 -18.91 15.53
N PHE A 581 0.54 -18.37 14.62
CA PHE A 581 0.17 -17.16 13.88
C PHE A 581 -1.00 -17.41 12.91
N LYS A 582 -1.04 -18.58 12.25
CA LYS A 582 -2.20 -18.99 11.45
C LYS A 582 -3.48 -18.96 12.27
N GLU A 583 -3.50 -19.64 13.41
CA GLU A 583 -4.70 -19.71 14.25
C GLU A 583 -5.13 -18.33 14.74
N ALA A 584 -4.17 -17.45 15.06
CA ALA A 584 -4.45 -16.07 15.42
C ALA A 584 -5.10 -15.28 14.27
N VAL A 585 -4.57 -15.37 13.05
CA VAL A 585 -5.14 -14.68 11.88
C VAL A 585 -6.53 -15.21 11.54
N ILE A 586 -6.74 -16.53 11.62
CA ILE A 586 -8.07 -17.15 11.43
C ILE A 586 -9.05 -16.60 12.47
N GLN A 587 -8.66 -16.55 13.74
CA GLN A 587 -9.52 -16.04 14.79
C GLN A 587 -9.82 -14.55 14.61
N ILE A 588 -8.82 -13.74 14.27
CA ILE A 588 -8.97 -12.31 13.98
C ILE A 588 -9.95 -12.09 12.82
N ALA A 589 -9.84 -12.87 11.74
CA ALA A 589 -10.75 -12.79 10.59
C ALA A 589 -12.19 -13.12 10.99
N LYS A 590 -12.39 -14.18 11.79
CA LYS A 590 -13.71 -14.54 12.35
C LYS A 590 -14.27 -13.44 13.23
N ASP A 591 -13.45 -12.84 14.09
CA ASP A 591 -13.89 -11.79 15.01
C ASP A 591 -14.30 -10.52 14.26
N VAL A 592 -13.50 -10.08 13.28
CA VAL A 592 -13.84 -8.95 12.41
C VAL A 592 -15.14 -9.25 11.64
N TRP A 593 -15.26 -10.44 11.05
CA TRP A 593 -16.46 -10.84 10.33
C TRP A 593 -17.70 -10.86 11.25
N ASN A 594 -17.58 -11.49 12.41
CA ASN A 594 -18.67 -11.59 13.37
C ASN A 594 -19.13 -10.23 13.90
N GLN A 595 -18.20 -9.29 14.03
CA GLN A 595 -18.47 -7.95 14.52
C GLN A 595 -19.16 -7.06 13.48
N TYR A 596 -18.75 -7.13 12.21
CA TYR A 596 -19.15 -6.15 11.19
C TYR A 596 -19.92 -6.70 9.99
N PHE A 597 -19.86 -8.02 9.75
CA PHE A 597 -20.39 -8.66 8.54
C PHE A 597 -21.48 -9.69 8.83
N ALA A 598 -21.47 -10.33 10.00
CA ALA A 598 -22.41 -11.41 10.28
C ALA A 598 -23.88 -10.97 10.32
N ASP A 599 -24.19 -9.74 10.75
CA ASP A 599 -25.53 -9.16 10.70
C ASP A 599 -25.98 -8.88 9.26
N VAL A 600 -25.04 -8.49 8.39
CA VAL A 600 -25.29 -8.18 6.98
C VAL A 600 -25.47 -9.45 6.13
N PHE A 601 -24.62 -10.46 6.34
CA PHE A 601 -24.58 -11.69 5.54
C PHE A 601 -25.35 -12.87 6.14
N GLY A 602 -25.78 -12.78 7.41
CA GLY A 602 -26.47 -13.87 8.10
C GLY A 602 -25.60 -15.11 8.36
N LYS A 603 -24.27 -14.98 8.29
CA LYS A 603 -23.30 -16.06 8.48
C LYS A 603 -22.20 -15.63 9.44
N ARG A 604 -21.77 -16.55 10.31
CA ARG A 604 -20.72 -16.33 11.31
C ARG A 604 -19.45 -17.10 10.95
N ASP A 605 -18.35 -16.72 11.58
CA ASP A 605 -17.07 -17.42 11.56
C ASP A 605 -16.45 -17.61 10.16
N VAL A 606 -16.71 -16.67 9.25
CA VAL A 606 -16.14 -16.64 7.91
C VAL A 606 -14.71 -16.11 7.95
N ILE A 607 -13.82 -16.75 7.19
CA ILE A 607 -12.38 -16.46 7.17
C ILE A 607 -11.90 -15.79 5.88
N LEU A 608 -12.80 -15.47 4.94
CA LEU A 608 -12.44 -14.96 3.61
C LEU A 608 -11.65 -13.64 3.66
N LEU A 609 -11.82 -12.83 4.69
CA LEU A 609 -11.04 -11.59 4.85
C LEU A 609 -9.52 -11.85 4.94
N ALA A 610 -9.08 -13.05 5.33
CA ALA A 610 -7.67 -13.40 5.42
C ALA A 610 -7.03 -13.86 4.10
N ILE A 611 -7.78 -13.91 2.98
CA ILE A 611 -7.25 -14.41 1.70
C ILE A 611 -6.25 -13.45 1.03
N TYR A 612 -6.30 -12.16 1.32
CA TYR A 612 -5.57 -11.12 0.59
C TYR A 612 -4.06 -11.31 0.71
N SER A 613 -3.38 -11.50 -0.43
CA SER A 613 -1.93 -11.77 -0.43
C SER A 613 -1.10 -10.54 -0.05
N HIS A 614 -1.64 -9.33 -0.18
CA HIS A 614 -1.00 -8.09 0.30
C HIS A 614 -0.60 -8.16 1.78
N MET A 615 -1.42 -8.80 2.61
CA MET A 615 -1.10 -9.03 4.04
C MET A 615 0.19 -9.83 4.20
N VAL A 616 0.47 -10.73 3.26
CA VAL A 616 1.60 -11.67 3.31
C VAL A 616 2.88 -11.04 2.77
N ASN A 617 2.80 -10.18 1.74
CA ASN A 617 3.99 -9.70 1.02
C ASN A 617 4.21 -8.18 1.06
N SER A 618 3.31 -7.37 1.64
CA SER A 618 3.41 -5.89 1.56
C SER A 618 3.53 -5.19 2.93
N GLY A 619 3.41 -5.95 4.02
CA GLY A 619 3.65 -5.50 5.40
C GLY A 619 2.78 -4.33 5.86
N LEU A 620 1.61 -4.62 6.44
CA LEU A 620 0.64 -3.64 6.96
C LEU A 620 0.24 -2.60 5.91
N TYR A 621 -0.13 -3.07 4.72
CA TYR A 621 -0.38 -2.26 3.54
C TYR A 621 -1.86 -1.94 3.33
N LEU A 622 -2.76 -2.85 3.69
CA LEU A 622 -4.16 -2.75 3.28
C LEU A 622 -4.94 -1.52 3.74
N PRO A 623 -4.61 -0.87 4.88
CA PRO A 623 -5.21 0.41 5.21
C PRO A 623 -5.01 1.49 4.14
N ASP A 624 -3.98 1.41 3.30
CA ASP A 624 -3.77 2.37 2.19
C ASP A 624 -4.83 2.25 1.10
N TYR A 625 -5.29 1.03 0.78
CA TYR A 625 -6.37 0.86 -0.21
C TYR A 625 -7.68 1.46 0.28
N LEU A 626 -8.00 1.23 1.57
CA LEU A 626 -9.20 1.80 2.18
C LEU A 626 -9.16 3.33 2.13
N LEU A 627 -8.05 3.92 2.57
CA LEU A 627 -7.85 5.36 2.51
C LEU A 627 -7.91 5.86 1.06
N GLY A 628 -7.33 5.12 0.13
CA GLY A 628 -7.37 5.41 -1.30
C GLY A 628 -8.79 5.44 -1.86
N HIS A 629 -9.67 4.50 -1.49
CA HIS A 629 -11.08 4.53 -1.88
C HIS A 629 -11.79 5.79 -1.33
N ILE A 630 -11.58 6.10 -0.05
CA ILE A 630 -12.21 7.26 0.61
C ILE A 630 -11.75 8.56 -0.04
N ILE A 631 -10.43 8.73 -0.22
CA ILE A 631 -9.81 9.91 -0.83
C ILE A 631 -10.23 10.04 -2.30
N ALA A 632 -10.21 8.95 -3.08
CA ALA A 632 -10.66 8.96 -4.47
C ALA A 632 -12.10 9.44 -4.58
N PHE A 633 -13.00 8.91 -3.76
CA PHE A 633 -14.41 9.31 -3.80
C PHE A 633 -14.59 10.78 -3.42
N GLN A 634 -13.84 11.26 -2.43
CA GLN A 634 -13.88 12.66 -2.00
C GLN A 634 -13.33 13.60 -3.09
N ILE A 635 -12.24 13.22 -3.78
CA ILE A 635 -11.72 13.97 -4.93
C ILE A 635 -12.72 13.94 -6.08
N GLU A 636 -13.34 12.81 -6.41
CA GLU A 636 -14.38 12.71 -7.43
C GLU A 636 -15.59 13.60 -7.14
N ALA A 637 -16.01 13.65 -5.87
CA ALA A 637 -17.08 14.55 -5.45
C ALA A 637 -16.69 16.02 -5.68
N TYR A 638 -15.45 16.39 -5.36
CA TYR A 638 -14.90 17.73 -5.62
C TYR A 638 -14.80 18.03 -7.12
N LEU A 639 -14.45 17.05 -7.95
CA LEU A 639 -14.24 17.21 -9.40
C LEU A 639 -15.54 17.43 -10.20
N LYS A 640 -16.72 17.31 -9.58
CA LYS A 640 -18.00 17.57 -10.27
C LYS A 640 -18.03 18.99 -10.86
N GLY A 641 -18.14 19.07 -12.18
CA GLY A 641 -18.14 20.34 -12.93
C GLY A 641 -16.75 20.96 -13.12
N LYS A 642 -15.67 20.24 -12.81
CA LYS A 642 -14.28 20.65 -13.00
C LYS A 642 -13.59 19.77 -14.04
N LYS A 643 -12.42 20.24 -14.49
CA LYS A 643 -11.56 19.53 -15.43
C LYS A 643 -10.54 18.71 -14.65
N LEU A 644 -10.58 17.39 -14.82
CA LEU A 644 -9.71 16.46 -14.09
C LEU A 644 -8.23 16.82 -14.28
N GLY A 645 -7.76 16.97 -15.51
CA GLY A 645 -6.34 17.23 -15.78
C GLY A 645 -5.80 18.51 -15.12
N ILE A 646 -6.60 19.59 -15.11
CA ILE A 646 -6.21 20.87 -14.47
C ILE A 646 -6.12 20.72 -12.95
N GLU A 647 -7.12 20.08 -12.34
CA GLU A 647 -7.16 19.92 -10.88
C GLU A 647 -6.11 18.91 -10.39
N MET A 648 -5.88 17.82 -11.12
CA MET A 648 -4.85 16.84 -10.79
C MET A 648 -3.45 17.50 -10.81
N GLU A 649 -3.11 18.27 -11.84
CA GLU A 649 -1.85 19.01 -11.89
C GLU A 649 -1.70 19.95 -10.68
N ARG A 650 -2.75 20.67 -10.30
CA ARG A 650 -2.76 21.55 -9.11
C ARG A 650 -2.56 20.76 -7.82
N MET A 651 -3.21 19.61 -7.68
CA MET A 651 -3.15 18.75 -6.50
C MET A 651 -1.77 18.09 -6.35
N CYS A 652 -1.20 17.53 -7.43
CA CYS A 652 0.14 16.92 -7.42
C CYS A 652 1.23 17.93 -7.06
N ARG A 653 1.08 19.21 -7.44
CA ARG A 653 2.01 20.30 -7.08
C ARG A 653 2.09 20.60 -5.58
N LEU A 654 1.09 20.19 -4.79
CA LEU A 654 1.13 20.35 -3.33
C LEU A 654 2.25 19.52 -2.71
N GLY A 655 2.71 18.45 -3.35
CA GLY A 655 3.82 17.64 -2.89
C GLY A 655 3.52 16.81 -1.64
N SER A 656 4.56 16.13 -1.13
CA SER A 656 4.51 15.32 0.09
C SER A 656 4.49 16.19 1.35
N ILE A 657 3.30 16.71 1.67
CA ILE A 657 2.94 17.34 2.95
C ILE A 657 1.94 16.45 3.70
N THR A 658 1.60 16.75 4.95
CA THR A 658 0.66 15.88 5.69
C THR A 658 -0.70 15.75 4.98
N PRO A 659 -1.35 14.58 5.05
CA PRO A 659 -2.64 14.32 4.42
C PRO A 659 -3.72 15.36 4.71
N ASP A 660 -3.82 15.84 5.95
CA ASP A 660 -4.81 16.84 6.34
C ASP A 660 -4.55 18.20 5.66
N VAL A 661 -3.30 18.66 5.61
CA VAL A 661 -2.95 19.93 4.94
C VAL A 661 -3.14 19.81 3.43
N TRP A 662 -2.78 18.66 2.86
CA TRP A 662 -3.00 18.38 1.45
C TRP A 662 -4.48 18.39 1.10
N MET A 663 -5.32 17.65 1.83
CA MET A 663 -6.77 17.56 1.57
C MET A 663 -7.46 18.91 1.76
N GLN A 664 -7.11 19.66 2.81
CA GLN A 664 -7.62 21.01 3.00
C GLN A 664 -7.27 21.94 1.83
N SER A 665 -6.09 21.78 1.23
CA SER A 665 -5.63 22.59 0.08
C SER A 665 -6.18 22.09 -1.26
N ALA A 666 -6.40 20.78 -1.39
CA ALA A 666 -6.86 20.12 -2.60
C ALA A 666 -8.38 20.25 -2.76
N VAL A 667 -9.15 19.85 -1.73
CA VAL A 667 -10.61 19.73 -1.82
C VAL A 667 -11.37 20.59 -0.81
N GLY A 668 -10.68 21.23 0.14
CA GLY A 668 -11.27 22.19 1.07
C GLY A 668 -11.74 21.61 2.41
N GLU A 669 -11.50 20.32 2.65
CA GLU A 669 -11.93 19.60 3.84
C GLU A 669 -10.96 18.46 4.17
N PRO A 670 -10.89 17.98 5.43
CA PRO A 670 -10.06 16.82 5.79
C PRO A 670 -10.62 15.52 5.19
N ILE A 671 -9.84 14.44 5.27
CA ILE A 671 -10.28 13.10 4.86
C ILE A 671 -11.57 12.74 5.59
N SER A 672 -12.61 12.37 4.83
CA SER A 672 -13.93 12.03 5.38
C SER A 672 -14.62 10.92 4.60
N THR A 673 -15.34 10.07 5.32
CA THR A 673 -16.24 9.06 4.74
C THR A 673 -17.61 9.62 4.34
N ARG A 674 -17.94 10.86 4.76
CA ARG A 674 -19.24 11.48 4.51
C ARG A 674 -19.60 11.60 3.03
N PRO A 675 -18.72 12.08 2.12
CA PRO A 675 -19.07 12.19 0.70
C PRO A 675 -19.56 10.87 0.10
N LEU A 676 -18.94 9.75 0.49
CA LEU A 676 -19.32 8.41 0.07
C LEU A 676 -20.67 7.98 0.69
N LEU A 677 -20.80 8.07 2.01
CA LEU A 677 -22.02 7.66 2.72
C LEU A 677 -23.24 8.48 2.29
N ASP A 678 -23.12 9.80 2.17
CA ASP A 678 -24.20 10.69 1.74
C ASP A 678 -24.64 10.37 0.31
N SER A 679 -23.68 10.10 -0.59
CA SER A 679 -23.96 9.72 -1.98
C SER A 679 -24.64 8.36 -2.07
N ALA A 680 -24.21 7.39 -1.26
CA ALA A 680 -24.82 6.07 -1.19
C ALA A 680 -26.23 6.14 -0.58
N ASN A 681 -26.44 6.93 0.47
CA ASN A 681 -27.77 7.13 1.04
C ASN A 681 -28.73 7.73 0.00
N LYS A 682 -28.30 8.76 -0.72
CA LYS A 682 -29.08 9.35 -1.82
C LYS A 682 -29.38 8.33 -2.92
N ALA A 683 -28.41 7.50 -3.28
CA ALA A 683 -28.63 6.42 -4.26
C ALA A 683 -29.69 5.43 -3.78
N LEU A 684 -29.63 5.01 -2.52
CA LEU A 684 -30.63 4.13 -1.93
C LEU A 684 -32.01 4.79 -1.88
N GLU A 685 -32.14 6.07 -1.50
CA GLU A 685 -33.43 6.77 -1.50
C GLU A 685 -34.09 6.82 -2.88
N VAL A 686 -33.31 6.90 -3.96
CA VAL A 686 -33.84 6.97 -5.33
C VAL A 686 -34.09 5.57 -5.91
N LEU A 687 -33.23 4.59 -5.61
CA LEU A 687 -33.25 3.26 -6.21
C LEU A 687 -34.11 2.25 -5.45
N ASP A 688 -34.36 2.46 -4.15
CA ASP A 688 -35.14 1.58 -3.26
C ASP A 688 -36.66 1.83 -3.35
N VAL A 689 -37.09 2.88 -4.06
CA VAL A 689 -38.52 3.22 -4.29
C VAL A 689 -39.16 2.38 -5.42
N HIS A 690 -38.41 1.44 -6.00
CA HIS A 690 -38.85 0.47 -7.02
C HIS A 690 -38.29 -0.93 -6.69
#